data_AF-A0A9E3EXX5-F1
#
_entry.id   AF-A0A9E3EXX5-F1
#
_cell.length_a   1.000
_cell.length_b   1.000
_cell.length_c   1.000
_cell.angle_alpha   90.00
_cell.angle_beta   90.00
_cell.angle_gamma   90.00
#
_symmetry.space_group_name_H-M   'P 1'
#
loop_
_entity.id
_entity.type
_entity.pdbx_description
1 polymer ?
#
loop_
_entity_poly.entity_id
_entity_poly.type
_entity_poly.pdbx_seq_one_letter_code
_entity_poly.pdbx_strand_id
1 'polypeptide(L)'
;MQQNAPFLVGLSHRTDIQPLTEEEVRFEIDMCIGCDRCMRACPVPLSSMISIAALNRATISDEVAPHIARFTDECVMCGSCVPVCPVDNHRDLLMLSLKKRLGISWDGKVDMTRILNYLPSGWNMPLLLSRLREQPMFSDSHLVLDNYLLHFVATSKLFTLMPGSVVLREGDFGRDIYFILEGRFELSSAGPDGEELPVAVLRRGEYMGEYGMLTGQPHNVTARAQAPSIVLGVPEQVMQHLMEIVPPVRQFFDRLNATRSAESILKRMSLFQGVTGTDIHHIAENIQIRRYERNECLFSEDSKEQPARESLHILLEGFVKVARRTAAGTGRNKTDERIIAYRQGGDYFAGGLDMLGDRRAVTVTAITRTSVAEIPRRVLMSLLTRYPEVNQRFQERLQLYRDATEIAYSAVFEPFNFSDSEEVNSLSDAATRAGLHSLVADGVVEGTEVLVIDLDKCIHCNECEDACERRHGHSRMNRKGMVVGNISIATACRQCQDPVCMLCSRAGIARMPGGEVYITESCIGCGICAERCPYDNISIVSLDEENFDDNNEIKSTWQQFSTFFAKGAGKERGQKLLPMAAAPGPLNMQQPADAFGEMRKKLAIKCDLCAGYNNQACVQACPTGAAIRVNPVDFFGSTEEILRRRAR
;
A
#
# COMPACT_ATOMS: atom_id res chain seq x y z
N MET A 1 -30.30 -35.15 24.19
CA MET A 1 -31.17 -34.10 23.62
C MET A 1 -31.05 -32.87 24.52
N GLN A 2 -30.04 -32.04 24.31
CA GLN A 2 -29.95 -30.70 24.91
C GLN A 2 -30.54 -29.73 23.89
N GLN A 3 -31.62 -29.05 24.27
CA GLN A 3 -32.31 -28.08 23.45
C GLN A 3 -31.37 -26.91 23.13
N ASN A 4 -31.23 -26.58 21.84
CA ASN A 4 -30.56 -25.38 21.35
C ASN A 4 -31.28 -24.14 21.88
N ALA A 5 -30.79 -23.56 22.97
CA ALA A 5 -31.16 -22.20 23.36
C ALA A 5 -30.53 -21.23 22.34
N PRO A 6 -31.27 -20.21 21.83
CA PRO A 6 -30.71 -19.20 20.94
C PRO A 6 -29.56 -18.48 21.63
N PHE A 7 -28.41 -18.39 20.96
CA PHE A 7 -27.24 -17.68 21.47
C PHE A 7 -27.42 -16.18 21.21
N LEU A 8 -27.79 -15.44 22.26
CA LEU A 8 -28.15 -14.03 22.20
C LEU A 8 -26.93 -13.16 22.48
N VAL A 9 -26.60 -12.29 21.53
CA VAL A 9 -25.44 -11.37 21.64
C VAL A 9 -25.93 -10.00 22.07
N GLY A 10 -25.39 -9.48 23.18
CA GLY A 10 -25.63 -8.10 23.62
C GLY A 10 -24.74 -7.12 22.85
N LEU A 11 -25.34 -6.26 22.02
CA LEU A 11 -24.66 -5.13 21.40
C LEU A 11 -24.91 -3.89 22.28
N SER A 12 -24.00 -3.60 23.21
CA SER A 12 -24.09 -2.44 24.12
C SER A 12 -24.06 -1.07 23.41
N HIS A 13 -23.75 -1.02 22.11
CA HIS A 13 -23.85 0.17 21.27
C HIS A 13 -25.19 0.31 20.51
N ARG A 14 -26.14 -0.60 20.71
CA ARG A 14 -27.39 -0.68 19.91
C ARG A 14 -28.67 -0.69 20.73
N THR A 15 -28.62 -0.23 21.97
CA THR A 15 -29.81 -0.10 22.83
C THR A 15 -30.80 0.98 22.34
N ASP A 16 -30.39 1.83 21.41
CA ASP A 16 -31.17 2.94 20.85
C ASP A 16 -31.46 2.80 19.34
N ILE A 17 -31.72 1.58 18.84
CA ILE A 17 -32.17 1.42 17.44
C ILE A 17 -33.58 2.00 17.28
N GLN A 18 -33.67 3.21 16.73
CA GLN A 18 -34.93 3.77 16.26
C GLN A 18 -35.17 3.36 14.79
N PRO A 19 -36.40 3.00 14.41
CA PRO A 19 -36.75 2.73 13.03
C PRO A 19 -36.65 4.01 12.21
N LEU A 20 -36.11 3.91 11.00
CA LEU A 20 -36.13 5.02 10.04
C LEU A 20 -37.56 5.31 9.59
N THR A 21 -37.86 6.59 9.40
CA THR A 21 -39.04 7.08 8.67
C THR A 21 -38.92 6.78 7.18
N GLU A 22 -40.03 6.88 6.42
CA GLU A 22 -40.00 6.64 4.97
C GLU A 22 -39.06 7.61 4.22
N GLU A 23 -38.98 8.87 4.67
CA GLU A 23 -38.07 9.86 4.10
C GLU A 23 -36.60 9.50 4.36
N GLU A 24 -36.27 9.07 5.57
CA GLU A 24 -34.92 8.63 5.93
C GLU A 24 -34.53 7.34 5.20
N VAL A 25 -35.48 6.40 5.00
CA VAL A 25 -35.25 5.19 4.19
C VAL A 25 -34.87 5.55 2.75
N ARG A 26 -35.60 6.50 2.15
CA ARG A 26 -35.26 6.98 0.79
C ARG A 26 -33.90 7.66 0.75
N PHE A 27 -33.63 8.55 1.70
CA PHE A 27 -32.34 9.25 1.80
C PHE A 27 -31.16 8.26 1.91
N GLU A 28 -31.26 7.27 2.79
CA GLU A 28 -30.26 6.22 2.96
C GLU A 28 -30.07 5.40 1.68
N ILE A 29 -31.13 5.10 0.94
CA ILE A 29 -31.04 4.40 -0.35
C ILE A 29 -30.39 5.27 -1.42
N ASP A 30 -30.71 6.57 -1.47
CA ASP A 30 -30.13 7.51 -2.43
C ASP A 30 -28.64 7.76 -2.17
N MET A 31 -28.22 7.71 -0.90
CA MET A 31 -26.80 7.71 -0.52
C MET A 31 -26.09 6.41 -0.94
N CYS A 32 -26.83 5.32 -1.16
CA CYS A 32 -26.25 4.03 -1.51
C CYS A 32 -25.66 4.05 -2.92
N ILE A 33 -24.39 3.65 -3.00
CA ILE A 33 -23.58 3.69 -4.21
C ILE A 33 -23.35 2.35 -4.90
N GLY A 34 -24.07 1.30 -4.48
CA GLY A 34 -24.09 0.04 -5.23
C GLY A 34 -22.84 -0.85 -5.17
N CYS A 35 -21.90 -0.65 -4.24
CA CYS A 35 -20.61 -1.40 -4.22
C CYS A 35 -20.68 -2.84 -3.66
N ASP A 36 -21.84 -3.31 -3.24
CA ASP A 36 -22.07 -4.66 -2.65
C ASP A 36 -21.18 -5.03 -1.44
N ARG A 37 -20.49 -4.08 -0.80
CA ARG A 37 -19.64 -4.36 0.37
C ARG A 37 -20.45 -4.90 1.55
N CYS A 38 -21.61 -4.32 1.80
CA CYS A 38 -22.53 -4.80 2.83
C CYS A 38 -23.05 -6.21 2.56
N MET A 39 -23.20 -6.61 1.29
CA MET A 39 -23.59 -7.98 0.92
C MET A 39 -22.43 -8.95 1.13
N ARG A 40 -21.21 -8.57 0.74
CA ARG A 40 -19.99 -9.37 0.97
C ARG A 40 -19.63 -9.55 2.45
N ALA A 41 -19.90 -8.53 3.26
CA ALA A 41 -19.69 -8.56 4.70
C ALA A 41 -20.84 -9.23 5.46
N CYS A 42 -21.94 -9.59 4.78
CA CYS A 42 -23.09 -10.18 5.43
C CYS A 42 -22.80 -11.65 5.76
N PRO A 43 -22.95 -12.08 7.02
CA PRO A 43 -22.71 -13.47 7.42
C PRO A 43 -23.73 -14.47 6.91
N VAL A 44 -24.89 -13.99 6.44
CA VAL A 44 -25.99 -14.84 6.00
C VAL A 44 -25.67 -15.34 4.60
N PRO A 45 -25.52 -16.65 4.35
CA PRO A 45 -24.99 -17.12 3.06
C PRO A 45 -25.86 -16.85 1.84
N LEU A 46 -27.17 -16.66 2.04
CA LEU A 46 -28.06 -16.14 1.00
C LEU A 46 -27.60 -14.77 0.46
N SER A 47 -26.76 -14.01 1.20
CA SER A 47 -26.19 -12.73 0.75
C SER A 47 -25.44 -12.83 -0.57
N SER A 48 -24.79 -13.97 -0.85
CA SER A 48 -24.05 -14.22 -2.09
C SER A 48 -24.94 -14.24 -3.34
N MET A 49 -26.25 -14.43 -3.18
CA MET A 49 -27.24 -14.44 -4.24
C MET A 49 -28.04 -13.14 -4.31
N ILE A 50 -27.70 -12.13 -3.51
CA ILE A 50 -28.44 -10.88 -3.39
C ILE A 50 -27.49 -9.73 -3.75
N SER A 51 -27.89 -8.91 -4.72
CA SER A 51 -27.22 -7.63 -4.97
C SER A 51 -27.86 -6.53 -4.13
N ILE A 52 -27.04 -5.55 -3.73
CA ILE A 52 -27.48 -4.39 -2.98
C ILE A 52 -28.50 -3.56 -3.76
N ALA A 53 -28.41 -3.55 -5.09
CA ALA A 53 -29.38 -2.90 -5.97
C ALA A 53 -30.75 -3.59 -5.90
N ALA A 54 -30.78 -4.93 -5.90
CA ALA A 54 -32.01 -5.69 -5.74
C ALA A 54 -32.62 -5.46 -4.34
N LEU A 55 -31.78 -5.46 -3.31
CA LEU A 55 -32.21 -5.22 -1.93
C LEU A 55 -32.76 -3.79 -1.74
N ASN A 56 -32.09 -2.76 -2.28
CA ASN A 56 -32.57 -1.37 -2.27
C ASN A 56 -33.95 -1.25 -2.91
N ARG A 57 -34.15 -1.84 -4.09
CA ARG A 57 -35.46 -1.83 -4.76
C ARG A 57 -36.53 -2.49 -3.90
N ALA A 58 -36.24 -3.64 -3.31
CA ALA A 58 -37.19 -4.33 -2.42
C ALA A 58 -37.54 -3.50 -1.18
N THR A 59 -36.60 -2.71 -0.64
CA THR A 59 -36.85 -1.85 0.54
C THR A 59 -37.88 -0.75 0.28
N ILE A 60 -38.06 -0.29 -0.96
CA ILE A 60 -39.03 0.78 -1.31
C ILE A 60 -40.17 0.34 -2.22
N SER A 61 -40.05 -0.79 -2.91
CA SER A 61 -41.09 -1.32 -3.80
C SER A 61 -42.14 -2.12 -3.02
N ASP A 62 -43.37 -2.14 -3.54
CA ASP A 62 -44.46 -2.98 -3.03
C ASP A 62 -44.26 -4.47 -3.34
N GLU A 63 -43.49 -4.78 -4.39
CA GLU A 63 -43.17 -6.15 -4.79
C GLU A 63 -41.79 -6.56 -4.28
N VAL A 64 -41.76 -7.60 -3.44
CA VAL A 64 -40.51 -8.18 -2.92
C VAL A 64 -40.31 -9.58 -3.48
N ALA A 65 -39.21 -9.78 -4.20
CA ALA A 65 -38.90 -11.08 -4.79
C ALA A 65 -38.74 -12.17 -3.70
N PRO A 66 -39.16 -13.43 -3.93
CA PRO A 66 -39.16 -14.48 -2.90
C PRO A 66 -37.78 -14.81 -2.30
N HIS A 67 -36.71 -14.64 -3.07
CA HIS A 67 -35.34 -14.85 -2.59
C HIS A 67 -34.86 -13.71 -1.67
N ILE A 68 -35.31 -12.46 -1.93
CA ILE A 68 -35.04 -11.30 -1.07
C ILE A 68 -35.85 -11.39 0.22
N ALA A 69 -37.12 -11.80 0.16
CA ALA A 69 -37.93 -12.02 1.35
C ALA A 69 -37.31 -13.08 2.28
N ARG A 70 -36.81 -14.18 1.71
CA ARG A 70 -36.07 -15.22 2.45
C ARG A 70 -34.78 -14.69 3.08
N PHE A 71 -33.98 -13.95 2.31
CA PHE A 71 -32.79 -13.28 2.85
C PHE A 71 -33.12 -12.32 3.99
N THR A 72 -34.20 -11.53 3.86
CA THR A 72 -34.66 -10.61 4.90
C THR A 72 -35.08 -11.34 6.17
N ASP A 73 -35.75 -12.48 6.06
CA ASP A 73 -36.04 -13.32 7.23
C ASP A 73 -34.75 -13.82 7.88
N GLU A 74 -33.85 -14.43 7.10
CA GLU A 74 -32.57 -14.96 7.59
C GLU A 74 -31.62 -13.91 8.18
N CYS A 75 -31.76 -12.62 7.83
CA CYS A 75 -30.99 -11.53 8.40
C CYS A 75 -31.07 -11.52 9.95
N VAL A 76 -29.93 -11.73 10.61
CA VAL A 76 -29.82 -11.84 12.07
C VAL A 76 -29.66 -10.49 12.79
N MET A 77 -29.75 -9.37 12.06
CA MET A 77 -29.60 -8.01 12.60
C MET A 77 -28.25 -7.74 13.30
N CYS A 78 -27.19 -8.44 12.89
CA CYS A 78 -25.84 -8.32 13.46
C CYS A 78 -25.15 -6.98 13.22
N GLY A 79 -25.63 -6.17 12.27
CA GLY A 79 -25.03 -4.87 11.96
C GLY A 79 -23.79 -4.90 11.07
N SER A 80 -23.37 -6.07 10.61
CA SER A 80 -22.13 -6.23 9.82
C SER A 80 -22.05 -5.39 8.55
N CYS A 81 -23.20 -4.99 8.04
CA CYS A 81 -23.35 -4.18 6.84
C CYS A 81 -23.07 -2.68 7.02
N VAL A 82 -23.05 -2.16 8.25
CA VAL A 82 -22.88 -0.72 8.53
C VAL A 82 -21.41 -0.28 8.41
N PRO A 83 -20.45 -0.83 9.17
CA PRO A 83 -19.08 -0.29 9.17
C PRO A 83 -18.34 -0.51 7.84
N VAL A 84 -18.80 -1.44 7.02
CA VAL A 84 -18.24 -1.69 5.68
C VAL A 84 -18.79 -0.74 4.61
N CYS A 85 -19.79 0.08 4.96
CA CYS A 85 -20.44 0.99 4.03
C CYS A 85 -19.62 2.26 3.83
N PRO A 86 -19.16 2.57 2.61
CA PRO A 86 -18.23 3.68 2.38
C PRO A 86 -18.88 5.07 2.38
N VAL A 87 -20.20 5.11 2.55
CA VAL A 87 -21.04 6.32 2.67
C VAL A 87 -21.77 6.35 4.01
N ASP A 88 -21.38 5.46 4.92
CA ASP A 88 -21.92 5.37 6.29
C ASP A 88 -23.43 5.07 6.36
N ASN A 89 -23.97 4.36 5.35
CA ASN A 89 -25.39 3.99 5.39
C ASN A 89 -25.71 3.03 6.54
N HIS A 90 -26.82 3.29 7.21
CA HIS A 90 -27.44 2.42 8.20
C HIS A 90 -28.21 1.26 7.54
N ARG A 91 -27.49 0.38 6.84
CA ARG A 91 -28.07 -0.76 6.12
C ARG A 91 -28.85 -1.71 7.02
N ASP A 92 -28.42 -1.88 8.26
CA ASP A 92 -29.14 -2.62 9.27
C ASP A 92 -30.52 -2.03 9.58
N LEU A 93 -30.65 -0.70 9.64
CA LEU A 93 -31.94 -0.03 9.83
C LEU A 93 -32.82 -0.14 8.58
N LEU A 94 -32.22 -0.08 7.38
CA LEU A 94 -32.95 -0.41 6.14
C LEU A 94 -33.46 -1.86 6.15
N MET A 95 -32.67 -2.81 6.67
CA MET A 95 -33.12 -4.19 6.86
C MET A 95 -34.22 -4.29 7.91
N LEU A 96 -34.17 -3.51 9.00
CA LEU A 96 -35.24 -3.45 9.99
C LEU A 96 -36.54 -2.92 9.40
N SER A 97 -36.46 -1.89 8.56
CA SER A 97 -37.61 -1.34 7.83
C SER A 97 -38.23 -2.41 6.91
N LEU A 98 -37.41 -3.11 6.13
CA LEU A 98 -37.89 -4.18 5.25
C LEU A 98 -38.47 -5.37 6.04
N LYS A 99 -37.87 -5.76 7.17
CA LYS A 99 -38.43 -6.79 8.07
C LYS A 99 -39.83 -6.39 8.56
N LYS A 100 -40.01 -5.14 9.01
CA LYS A 100 -41.31 -4.63 9.45
C LYS A 100 -42.34 -4.64 8.32
N ARG A 101 -41.97 -4.20 7.11
CA ARG A 101 -42.86 -4.24 5.93
C ARG A 101 -43.31 -5.65 5.58
N LEU A 102 -42.43 -6.64 5.75
CA LEU A 102 -42.73 -8.06 5.52
C LEU A 102 -43.39 -8.77 6.72
N GLY A 103 -43.67 -8.06 7.83
CA GLY A 103 -44.27 -8.66 9.03
C GLY A 103 -43.32 -9.57 9.82
N ILE A 104 -42.01 -9.48 9.61
CA ILE A 104 -40.98 -10.26 10.30
C ILE A 104 -40.63 -9.54 11.61
N SER A 105 -41.00 -10.12 12.75
CA SER A 105 -40.69 -9.57 14.07
C SER A 105 -39.21 -9.76 14.44
N TRP A 106 -38.61 -8.75 15.08
CA TRP A 106 -37.29 -8.84 15.70
C TRP A 106 -37.38 -8.35 17.14
N ASP A 107 -36.86 -9.12 18.10
CA ASP A 107 -36.97 -8.89 19.55
C ASP A 107 -35.83 -8.01 20.12
N GLY A 108 -35.04 -7.38 19.24
CA GLY A 108 -33.88 -6.57 19.62
C GLY A 108 -32.63 -7.38 19.89
N LYS A 109 -32.64 -8.70 19.70
CA LYS A 109 -31.48 -9.55 19.98
C LYS A 109 -30.92 -10.16 18.71
N VAL A 110 -29.60 -10.18 18.61
CA VAL A 110 -28.91 -10.84 17.50
C VAL A 110 -28.86 -12.32 17.79
N ASP A 111 -29.53 -13.11 16.96
CA ASP A 111 -29.52 -14.58 17.03
C ASP A 111 -28.61 -15.15 15.95
N MET A 112 -27.38 -15.48 16.33
CA MET A 112 -26.38 -16.03 15.43
C MET A 112 -26.63 -17.51 15.10
N THR A 113 -27.65 -18.15 15.67
CA THR A 113 -27.91 -19.58 15.42
C THR A 113 -28.27 -19.88 13.96
N ARG A 114 -28.82 -18.92 13.21
CA ARG A 114 -29.09 -19.09 11.78
C ARG A 114 -27.82 -19.19 10.92
N ILE A 115 -26.68 -18.68 11.43
CA ILE A 115 -25.36 -18.76 10.77
C ILE A 115 -24.66 -20.09 11.13
N LEU A 116 -25.03 -20.73 12.25
CA LEU A 116 -24.46 -22.00 12.70
C LEU A 116 -24.60 -23.14 11.70
N ASN A 117 -25.63 -23.13 10.85
CA ASN A 117 -25.87 -24.18 9.84
C ASN A 117 -24.77 -24.27 8.77
N TYR A 118 -23.88 -23.29 8.72
CA TYR A 118 -22.77 -23.21 7.78
C TYR A 118 -21.41 -23.47 8.43
N LEU A 119 -21.40 -23.78 9.72
CA LEU A 119 -20.21 -24.30 10.38
C LEU A 119 -19.99 -25.77 10.00
N PRO A 120 -18.73 -26.25 9.93
CA PRO A 120 -18.41 -27.64 9.71
C PRO A 120 -19.10 -28.54 10.74
N SER A 121 -19.36 -29.79 10.38
CA SER A 121 -20.00 -30.74 11.30
C SER A 121 -19.23 -30.82 12.63
N GLY A 122 -19.95 -30.65 13.74
CA GLY A 122 -19.36 -30.62 15.09
C GLY A 122 -18.91 -29.24 15.59
N TRP A 123 -18.98 -28.20 14.76
CA TRP A 123 -18.67 -26.84 15.16
C TRP A 123 -19.90 -26.06 15.64
N ASN A 124 -19.70 -25.23 16.66
CA ASN A 124 -20.69 -24.31 17.18
C ASN A 124 -20.03 -22.97 17.54
N MET A 125 -20.83 -21.93 17.81
CA MET A 125 -20.31 -20.59 18.12
C MET A 125 -19.40 -20.59 19.36
N PRO A 126 -19.76 -21.24 20.49
CA PRO A 126 -18.85 -21.30 21.64
C PRO A 126 -17.49 -21.92 21.31
N LEU A 127 -17.47 -23.01 20.53
CA LEU A 127 -16.22 -23.64 20.09
C LEU A 127 -15.44 -22.69 19.19
N LEU A 128 -16.08 -22.06 18.21
CA LEU A 128 -15.43 -21.14 17.29
C LEU A 128 -14.81 -19.94 18.04
N LEU A 129 -15.58 -19.33 18.95
CA LEU A 129 -15.07 -18.25 19.80
C LEU A 129 -13.90 -18.75 20.65
N SER A 130 -13.99 -19.92 21.27
CA SER A 130 -12.88 -20.49 22.05
C SER A 130 -11.61 -20.68 21.21
N ARG A 131 -11.76 -21.06 19.94
CA ARG A 131 -10.63 -21.19 18.99
C ARG A 131 -10.03 -19.85 18.61
N LEU A 132 -10.86 -18.81 18.45
CA LEU A 132 -10.36 -17.46 18.25
C LEU A 132 -9.66 -16.91 19.51
N ARG A 133 -10.13 -17.26 20.71
CA ARG A 133 -9.49 -16.86 21.98
C ARG A 133 -8.11 -17.47 22.21
N GLU A 134 -7.75 -18.52 21.48
CA GLU A 134 -6.40 -19.08 21.51
C GLU A 134 -5.39 -18.18 20.78
N GLN A 135 -5.86 -17.24 19.95
CA GLN A 135 -5.03 -16.32 19.20
C GLN A 135 -4.51 -15.21 20.15
N PRO A 136 -3.19 -14.91 20.17
CA PRO A 136 -2.60 -13.97 21.13
C PRO A 136 -3.25 -12.58 21.21
N MET A 137 -3.74 -12.05 20.09
CA MET A 137 -4.39 -10.74 20.01
C MET A 137 -5.84 -10.73 20.54
N PHE A 138 -6.45 -11.91 20.69
CA PHE A 138 -7.85 -12.05 21.12
C PHE A 138 -7.97 -12.74 22.49
N SER A 139 -6.87 -13.10 23.14
CA SER A 139 -6.90 -13.91 24.36
C SER A 139 -7.55 -13.21 25.55
N ASP A 140 -7.44 -11.89 25.65
CA ASP A 140 -8.03 -11.10 26.74
C ASP A 140 -9.49 -10.75 26.44
N SER A 141 -10.41 -11.39 27.17
CA SER A 141 -11.85 -11.18 27.05
C SER A 141 -12.35 -9.84 27.57
N HIS A 142 -11.57 -9.15 28.39
CA HIS A 142 -11.91 -7.81 28.87
C HIS A 142 -11.54 -6.73 27.86
N LEU A 143 -10.46 -6.95 27.11
CA LEU A 143 -9.96 -6.02 26.09
C LEU A 143 -10.63 -6.23 24.72
N VAL A 144 -10.90 -7.48 24.37
CA VAL A 144 -11.61 -7.84 23.14
C VAL A 144 -12.91 -8.52 23.55
N LEU A 145 -14.03 -7.82 23.52
CA LEU A 145 -15.34 -8.39 23.87
C LEU A 145 -15.83 -9.38 22.80
N ASP A 146 -16.63 -10.38 23.20
CA ASP A 146 -17.14 -11.42 22.28
C ASP A 146 -17.97 -10.84 21.13
N ASN A 147 -18.66 -9.72 21.34
CA ASN A 147 -19.44 -9.05 20.29
C ASN A 147 -18.56 -8.60 19.10
N TYR A 148 -17.33 -8.14 19.34
CA TYR A 148 -16.37 -7.81 18.29
C TYR A 148 -15.95 -9.04 17.52
N LEU A 149 -15.67 -10.15 18.21
CA LEU A 149 -15.30 -11.42 17.57
C LEU A 149 -16.45 -12.02 16.77
N LEU A 150 -17.69 -11.83 17.20
CA LEU A 150 -18.86 -12.29 16.47
C LEU A 150 -19.07 -11.51 15.18
N HIS A 151 -18.90 -10.19 15.21
CA HIS A 151 -18.89 -9.37 14.00
C HIS A 151 -17.72 -9.72 13.07
N PHE A 152 -16.55 -9.96 13.65
CA PHE A 152 -15.35 -10.38 12.95
C PHE A 152 -15.58 -11.70 12.19
N VAL A 153 -16.14 -12.70 12.85
CA VAL A 153 -16.51 -13.99 12.21
C VAL A 153 -17.57 -13.80 11.15
N ALA A 154 -18.55 -12.95 11.43
CA ALA A 154 -19.66 -12.70 10.52
C ALA A 154 -19.23 -12.06 9.19
N THR A 155 -18.15 -11.29 9.21
CA THR A 155 -17.59 -10.58 8.05
C THR A 155 -16.42 -11.33 7.41
N SER A 156 -16.17 -12.56 7.86
CA SER A 156 -15.07 -13.41 7.44
C SER A 156 -15.58 -14.69 6.77
N LYS A 157 -14.69 -15.41 6.10
CA LYS A 157 -15.02 -16.66 5.41
C LYS A 157 -14.32 -17.84 6.06
N LEU A 158 -15.08 -18.89 6.34
CA LEU A 158 -14.53 -20.13 6.86
C LEU A 158 -14.16 -21.08 5.72
N PHE A 159 -12.97 -21.66 5.78
CA PHE A 159 -12.44 -22.59 4.81
C PHE A 159 -12.19 -23.95 5.46
N THR A 160 -12.70 -25.01 4.83
CA THR A 160 -12.35 -26.40 5.15
C THR A 160 -11.38 -26.89 4.09
N LEU A 161 -10.17 -27.25 4.50
CA LEU A 161 -9.05 -27.53 3.61
C LEU A 161 -8.58 -28.97 3.80
N MET A 162 -8.23 -29.62 2.69
CA MET A 162 -7.65 -30.95 2.69
C MET A 162 -6.11 -30.85 2.80
N PRO A 163 -5.43 -31.91 3.25
CA PRO A 163 -3.97 -31.98 3.16
C PRO A 163 -3.48 -31.67 1.73
N GLY A 164 -2.44 -30.84 1.61
CA GLY A 164 -1.87 -30.39 0.34
C GLY A 164 -2.45 -29.07 -0.19
N SER A 165 -3.61 -28.61 0.32
CA SER A 165 -4.19 -27.32 -0.08
C SER A 165 -3.26 -26.14 0.26
N VAL A 166 -3.06 -25.24 -0.70
CA VAL A 166 -2.25 -24.02 -0.54
C VAL A 166 -3.18 -22.84 -0.27
N VAL A 167 -2.93 -22.11 0.81
CA VAL A 167 -3.71 -20.92 1.18
C VAL A 167 -3.01 -19.64 0.73
N LEU A 168 -1.69 -19.61 0.86
CA LEU A 168 -0.82 -18.51 0.46
C LEU A 168 0.29 -19.07 -0.41
N ARG A 169 0.69 -18.33 -1.45
CA ARG A 169 1.82 -18.70 -2.30
C ARG A 169 2.83 -17.55 -2.29
N GLU A 170 4.09 -17.91 -2.10
CA GLU A 170 5.19 -16.94 -2.15
C GLU A 170 5.19 -16.18 -3.48
N GLY A 171 5.44 -14.88 -3.44
CA GLY A 171 5.44 -13.99 -4.59
C GLY A 171 4.06 -13.43 -4.96
N ASP A 172 2.96 -14.07 -4.56
CA ASP A 172 1.62 -13.55 -4.79
C ASP A 172 1.32 -12.39 -3.83
N PHE A 173 0.69 -11.32 -4.33
CA PHE A 173 0.14 -10.28 -3.46
C PHE A 173 -1.24 -10.71 -2.92
N GLY A 174 -1.36 -10.72 -1.60
CA GLY A 174 -2.62 -10.93 -0.89
C GLY A 174 -2.63 -10.15 0.42
N ARG A 175 -3.81 -9.63 0.79
CA ARG A 175 -3.97 -8.77 1.99
C ARG A 175 -4.90 -9.34 3.05
N ASP A 176 -5.44 -10.53 2.80
CA ASP A 176 -6.28 -11.22 3.77
C ASP A 176 -5.40 -11.94 4.79
N ILE A 177 -5.87 -12.00 6.03
CA ILE A 177 -5.23 -12.74 7.11
C ILE A 177 -6.05 -13.99 7.44
N TYR A 178 -5.37 -15.08 7.76
CA TYR A 178 -5.96 -16.40 7.94
C TYR A 178 -5.64 -16.96 9.32
N PHE A 179 -6.67 -17.21 10.12
CA PHE A 179 -6.53 -17.79 11.47
C PHE A 179 -6.73 -19.29 11.43
N ILE A 180 -5.76 -20.05 11.96
CA ILE A 180 -5.80 -21.51 12.01
C ILE A 180 -6.64 -21.90 13.24
N LEU A 181 -7.89 -22.30 13.00
CA LEU A 181 -8.79 -22.74 14.05
C LEU A 181 -8.62 -24.25 14.33
N GLU A 182 -8.22 -25.02 13.33
CA GLU A 182 -7.84 -26.43 13.47
C GLU A 182 -6.86 -26.84 12.35
N GLY A 183 -6.00 -27.82 12.64
CA GLY A 183 -5.02 -28.35 11.71
C GLY A 183 -3.63 -27.75 11.89
N ARG A 184 -2.78 -27.93 10.88
CA ARG A 184 -1.39 -27.47 10.86
C ARG A 184 -0.95 -27.17 9.43
N PHE A 185 -0.07 -26.19 9.29
CA PHE A 185 0.42 -25.69 8.00
C PHE A 185 1.94 -25.69 7.99
N GLU A 186 2.53 -26.14 6.90
CA GLU A 186 3.94 -25.95 6.63
C GLU A 186 4.13 -24.65 5.85
N LEU A 187 5.02 -23.81 6.34
CA LEU A 187 5.51 -22.64 5.61
C LEU A 187 6.80 -23.04 4.90
N SER A 188 6.89 -22.71 3.62
CA SER A 188 8.08 -22.94 2.80
C SER A 188 8.45 -21.65 2.05
N SER A 189 9.73 -21.48 1.74
CA SER A 189 10.20 -20.43 0.83
C SER A 189 11.11 -21.01 -0.25
N ALA A 190 11.22 -20.34 -1.39
CA ALA A 190 12.13 -20.71 -2.45
C ALA A 190 13.59 -20.57 -1.99
N GLY A 191 14.34 -21.67 -2.05
CA GLY A 191 15.78 -21.70 -1.85
C GLY A 191 16.55 -21.11 -3.05
N PRO A 192 17.88 -20.96 -2.93
CA PRO A 192 18.74 -20.40 -3.99
C PRO A 192 18.61 -21.14 -5.33
N ASP A 193 18.35 -22.44 -5.29
CA ASP A 193 18.23 -23.32 -6.46
C ASP A 193 16.76 -23.60 -6.86
N GLY A 194 15.80 -22.86 -6.28
CA GLY A 194 14.36 -23.01 -6.55
C GLY A 194 13.68 -24.17 -5.82
N GLU A 195 14.37 -24.84 -4.90
CA GLU A 195 13.78 -25.86 -4.01
C GLU A 195 12.89 -25.23 -2.92
N GLU A 196 11.75 -25.82 -2.60
CA GLU A 196 10.90 -25.38 -1.48
C GLU A 196 11.57 -25.78 -0.15
N LEU A 197 12.16 -24.82 0.56
CA LEU A 197 12.79 -25.02 1.86
C LEU A 197 11.77 -24.80 2.99
N PRO A 198 11.58 -25.76 3.92
CA PRO A 198 10.66 -25.58 5.03
C PRO A 198 11.18 -24.52 6.01
N VAL A 199 10.37 -23.50 6.27
CA VAL A 199 10.67 -22.37 7.14
C VAL A 199 10.13 -22.62 8.55
N ALA A 200 8.88 -23.05 8.67
CA ALA A 200 8.20 -23.26 9.95
C ALA A 200 6.97 -24.15 9.79
N VAL A 201 6.44 -24.63 10.92
CA VAL A 201 5.13 -25.30 10.97
C VAL A 201 4.21 -24.52 11.91
N LEU A 202 3.16 -23.95 11.34
CA LEU A 202 2.09 -23.30 12.07
C LEU A 202 1.05 -24.32 12.53
N ARG A 203 0.46 -24.07 13.69
CA ARG A 203 -0.53 -24.91 14.36
C ARG A 203 -1.78 -24.10 14.68
N ARG A 204 -2.79 -24.80 15.17
CA ARG A 204 -3.97 -24.19 15.78
C ARG A 204 -3.56 -23.15 16.83
N GLY A 205 -4.24 -22.00 16.81
CA GLY A 205 -3.90 -20.85 17.67
C GLY A 205 -2.92 -19.87 17.02
N GLU A 206 -2.42 -20.18 15.82
CA GLU A 206 -1.57 -19.30 15.02
C GLU A 206 -2.32 -18.79 13.77
N TYR A 207 -1.69 -17.86 13.07
CA TYR A 207 -2.25 -17.17 11.90
C TYR A 207 -1.18 -16.99 10.81
N MET A 208 -1.63 -16.68 9.60
CA MET A 208 -0.78 -16.47 8.42
C MET A 208 -1.36 -15.38 7.51
N GLY A 209 -0.54 -14.80 6.64
CA GLY A 209 -0.95 -13.77 5.66
C GLY A 209 -0.82 -12.34 6.19
N GLU A 210 -0.48 -12.19 7.48
CA GLU A 210 -0.28 -10.91 8.14
C GLU A 210 0.82 -10.06 7.49
N TYR A 211 1.85 -10.69 6.88
CA TYR A 211 2.93 -9.95 6.24
C TYR A 211 2.40 -9.10 5.07
N GLY A 212 1.62 -9.72 4.17
CA GLY A 212 1.02 -9.03 3.04
C GLY A 212 -0.04 -8.01 3.46
N MET A 213 -0.84 -8.35 4.48
CA MET A 213 -1.82 -7.43 5.08
C MET A 213 -1.16 -6.17 5.68
N LEU A 214 -0.07 -6.32 6.43
CA LEU A 214 0.57 -5.20 7.15
C LEU A 214 1.47 -4.34 6.28
N THR A 215 2.17 -4.95 5.33
CA THR A 215 3.24 -4.29 4.56
C THR A 215 2.84 -4.00 3.12
N GLY A 216 1.73 -4.56 2.65
CA GLY A 216 1.33 -4.51 1.24
C GLY A 216 2.29 -5.23 0.28
N GLN A 217 3.26 -5.98 0.81
CA GLN A 217 4.24 -6.76 0.06
C GLN A 217 3.67 -8.10 -0.40
N PRO A 218 4.26 -8.74 -1.43
CA PRO A 218 3.91 -10.10 -1.77
C PRO A 218 4.26 -11.04 -0.61
N HIS A 219 3.56 -12.17 -0.54
CA HIS A 219 3.83 -13.18 0.47
C HIS A 219 5.27 -13.67 0.34
N ASN A 220 5.97 -13.77 1.47
CA ASN A 220 7.35 -14.22 1.56
C ASN A 220 7.48 -15.74 1.80
N VAL A 221 6.35 -16.44 1.87
CA VAL A 221 6.27 -17.88 2.10
C VAL A 221 5.05 -18.47 1.40
N THR A 222 5.14 -19.73 1.04
CA THR A 222 4.00 -20.57 0.64
C THR A 222 3.49 -21.33 1.86
N ALA A 223 2.18 -21.25 2.13
CA ALA A 223 1.53 -21.92 3.26
C ALA A 223 0.67 -23.10 2.78
N ARG A 224 1.05 -24.32 3.16
CA ARG A 224 0.42 -25.57 2.72
C ARG A 224 -0.16 -26.36 3.89
N ALA A 225 -1.41 -26.78 3.79
CA ALA A 225 -2.05 -27.62 4.80
C ALA A 225 -1.40 -29.01 4.86
N GLN A 226 -1.02 -29.46 6.06
CA GLN A 226 -0.39 -30.79 6.28
C GLN A 226 -1.36 -31.79 6.92
N ALA A 227 -2.58 -31.36 7.24
CA ALA A 227 -3.67 -32.13 7.80
C ALA A 227 -5.00 -31.53 7.31
N PRO A 228 -6.15 -32.19 7.47
CA PRO A 228 -7.44 -31.53 7.36
C PRO A 228 -7.47 -30.33 8.30
N SER A 229 -7.76 -29.15 7.75
CA SER A 229 -7.62 -27.87 8.45
C SER A 229 -8.88 -27.03 8.31
N ILE A 230 -9.17 -26.26 9.36
CA ILE A 230 -10.25 -25.26 9.37
C ILE A 230 -9.61 -23.90 9.63
N VAL A 231 -9.83 -22.99 8.69
CA VAL A 231 -9.19 -21.68 8.67
C VAL A 231 -10.25 -20.60 8.49
N LEU A 232 -10.16 -19.53 9.29
CA LEU A 232 -10.97 -18.33 9.10
C LEU A 232 -10.15 -17.32 8.29
N GLY A 233 -10.52 -17.10 7.03
CA GLY A 233 -9.95 -16.03 6.20
C GLY A 233 -10.71 -14.73 6.38
N VAL A 234 -9.97 -13.69 6.75
CA VAL A 234 -10.48 -12.40 7.19
C VAL A 234 -9.96 -11.33 6.23
N PRO A 235 -10.85 -10.57 5.57
CA PRO A 235 -10.43 -9.50 4.69
C PRO A 235 -9.64 -8.40 5.42
N GLU A 236 -8.68 -7.77 4.74
CA GLU A 236 -7.87 -6.66 5.27
C GLU A 236 -8.74 -5.57 5.93
N GLN A 237 -9.86 -5.20 5.29
CA GLN A 237 -10.72 -4.11 5.75
C GLN A 237 -11.40 -4.44 7.08
N VAL A 238 -11.76 -5.71 7.30
CA VAL A 238 -12.33 -6.18 8.57
C VAL A 238 -11.29 -6.10 9.67
N MET A 239 -10.06 -6.51 9.37
CA MET A 239 -8.95 -6.45 10.33
C MET A 239 -8.54 -5.00 10.65
N GLN A 240 -8.48 -4.13 9.65
CA GLN A 240 -8.23 -2.69 9.82
C GLN A 240 -9.29 -2.04 10.72
N HIS A 241 -10.57 -2.30 10.44
CA HIS A 241 -11.65 -1.80 11.28
C HIS A 241 -11.53 -2.30 12.73
N LEU A 242 -11.20 -3.59 12.92
CA LEU A 242 -10.97 -4.13 14.26
C LEU A 242 -9.79 -3.43 14.97
N MET A 243 -8.70 -3.12 14.26
CA MET A 243 -7.57 -2.37 14.81
C MET A 243 -7.92 -0.92 15.17
N GLU A 244 -8.84 -0.30 14.44
CA GLU A 244 -9.33 1.05 14.74
C GLU A 244 -10.16 1.09 16.02
N ILE A 245 -11.08 0.12 16.19
CA ILE A 245 -12.02 0.09 17.32
C ILE A 245 -11.45 -0.63 18.56
N VAL A 246 -10.43 -1.50 18.40
CA VAL A 246 -9.80 -2.27 19.48
C VAL A 246 -8.30 -1.97 19.55
N PRO A 247 -7.88 -0.95 20.35
CA PRO A 247 -6.47 -0.53 20.44
C PRO A 247 -5.46 -1.66 20.80
N PRO A 248 -5.79 -2.62 21.69
CA PRO A 248 -4.89 -3.74 21.97
C PRO A 248 -4.53 -4.59 20.75
N VAL A 249 -5.49 -4.79 19.84
CA VAL A 249 -5.27 -5.54 18.60
C VAL A 249 -4.34 -4.77 17.66
N ARG A 250 -4.53 -3.45 17.54
CA ARG A 250 -3.60 -2.58 16.79
C ARG A 250 -2.18 -2.61 17.36
N GLN A 251 -2.05 -2.49 18.68
CA GLN A 251 -0.74 -2.50 19.35
C GLN A 251 0.00 -3.82 19.13
N PHE A 252 -0.73 -4.94 19.11
CA PHE A 252 -0.16 -6.25 18.80
C PHE A 252 0.49 -6.26 17.40
N PHE A 253 -0.24 -5.84 16.37
CA PHE A 253 0.28 -5.83 15.00
C PHE A 253 1.37 -4.77 14.76
N ASP A 254 1.26 -3.60 15.41
CA ASP A 254 2.32 -2.58 15.38
C ASP A 254 3.65 -3.14 15.91
N ARG A 255 3.60 -3.87 17.04
CA ARG A 255 4.78 -4.52 17.61
C ARG A 255 5.30 -5.64 16.71
N LEU A 256 4.41 -6.50 16.22
CA LEU A 256 4.78 -7.61 15.34
C LEU A 256 5.49 -7.14 14.06
N ASN A 257 4.93 -6.14 13.37
CA ASN A 257 5.49 -5.61 12.14
C ASN A 257 6.88 -5.01 12.39
N ALA A 258 7.02 -4.24 13.46
CA ALA A 258 8.27 -3.59 13.76
C ALA A 258 9.38 -4.55 14.20
N THR A 259 9.08 -5.55 15.03
CA THR A 259 10.04 -6.60 15.40
C THR A 259 10.54 -7.33 14.15
N ARG A 260 9.65 -7.69 13.22
CA ARG A 260 10.05 -8.37 11.98
C ARG A 260 10.87 -7.50 11.04
N SER A 261 10.47 -6.25 10.86
CA SER A 261 11.25 -5.28 10.06
C SER A 261 12.65 -5.11 10.65
N ALA A 262 12.75 -4.97 11.98
CA ALA A 262 14.03 -4.89 12.67
C ALA A 262 14.86 -6.16 12.48
N GLU A 263 14.30 -7.36 12.68
CA GLU A 263 15.02 -8.61 12.44
C GLU A 263 15.54 -8.74 11.01
N SER A 264 14.70 -8.44 10.02
CA SER A 264 15.06 -8.52 8.60
C SER A 264 16.21 -7.59 8.26
N ILE A 265 16.22 -6.38 8.84
CA ILE A 265 17.31 -5.43 8.66
C ILE A 265 18.56 -5.91 9.39
N LEU A 266 18.45 -6.27 10.68
CA LEU A 266 19.57 -6.74 11.49
C LEU A 266 20.28 -7.95 10.86
N LYS A 267 19.53 -8.93 10.33
CA LYS A 267 20.10 -10.11 9.65
C LYS A 267 20.88 -9.77 8.38
N ARG A 268 20.50 -8.70 7.67
CA ARG A 268 21.17 -8.27 6.41
C ARG A 268 22.38 -7.37 6.66
N MET A 269 22.44 -6.71 7.81
CA MET A 269 23.55 -5.82 8.16
C MET A 269 24.84 -6.61 8.38
N SER A 270 25.90 -6.22 7.66
CA SER A 270 27.26 -6.79 7.84
C SER A 270 27.75 -6.70 9.29
N LEU A 271 27.29 -5.69 10.02
CA LEU A 271 27.61 -5.49 11.43
C LEU A 271 27.23 -6.70 12.31
N PHE A 272 26.06 -7.31 12.06
CA PHE A 272 25.51 -8.38 12.89
C PHE A 272 25.73 -9.79 12.29
N GLN A 273 26.59 -9.91 11.28
CA GLN A 273 26.96 -11.22 10.75
C GLN A 273 27.60 -12.10 11.83
N GLY A 274 27.11 -13.33 11.96
CA GLY A 274 27.55 -14.30 12.98
C GLY A 274 26.75 -14.28 14.28
N VAL A 275 25.88 -13.28 14.48
CA VAL A 275 24.94 -13.28 15.62
C VAL A 275 23.85 -14.33 15.38
N THR A 276 23.53 -15.12 16.41
CA THR A 276 22.50 -16.15 16.31
C THR A 276 21.12 -15.55 16.05
N GLY A 277 20.27 -16.24 15.26
CA GLY A 277 18.92 -15.78 14.97
C GLY A 277 18.07 -15.55 16.22
N THR A 278 18.30 -16.32 17.28
CA THR A 278 17.65 -16.17 18.59
C THR A 278 18.03 -14.86 19.29
N ASP A 279 19.31 -14.48 19.24
CA ASP A 279 19.75 -13.21 19.84
C ASP A 279 19.29 -12.02 18.99
N ILE A 280 19.25 -12.14 17.66
CA ILE A 280 18.65 -11.12 16.78
C ILE A 280 17.17 -10.90 17.10
N HIS A 281 16.41 -11.97 17.25
CA HIS A 281 15.01 -11.90 17.65
C HIS A 281 14.85 -11.20 19.01
N HIS A 282 15.64 -11.59 20.02
CA HIS A 282 15.61 -10.96 21.34
C HIS A 282 15.94 -9.46 21.29
N ILE A 283 16.86 -9.02 20.43
CA ILE A 283 17.11 -7.58 20.23
C ILE A 283 15.87 -6.92 19.64
N ALA A 284 15.30 -7.49 18.57
CA ALA A 284 14.16 -6.94 17.87
C ALA A 284 12.90 -6.84 18.74
N GLU A 285 12.71 -7.72 19.72
CA GLU A 285 11.62 -7.64 20.70
C GLU A 285 11.79 -6.47 21.70
N ASN A 286 13.03 -6.04 21.96
CA ASN A 286 13.36 -5.03 22.96
C ASN A 286 13.62 -3.63 22.36
N ILE A 287 13.41 -3.46 21.05
CA ILE A 287 13.57 -2.20 20.34
C ILE A 287 12.41 -1.24 20.65
N GLN A 288 12.72 0.05 20.78
CA GLN A 288 11.71 1.10 20.84
C GLN A 288 11.50 1.70 19.45
N ILE A 289 10.27 1.79 18.99
CA ILE A 289 9.97 2.36 17.66
C ILE A 289 9.50 3.79 17.82
N ARG A 290 10.13 4.69 17.06
CA ARG A 290 9.70 6.08 16.92
C ARG A 290 9.24 6.31 15.49
N ARG A 291 8.09 6.96 15.33
CA ARG A 291 7.51 7.31 14.03
C ARG A 291 7.63 8.82 13.86
N TYR A 292 8.04 9.22 12.66
CA TYR A 292 8.24 10.61 12.28
C TYR A 292 7.43 10.91 11.03
N GLU A 293 6.72 12.03 11.04
CA GLU A 293 6.00 12.52 9.87
C GLU A 293 6.95 13.26 8.90
N ARG A 294 6.47 13.52 7.68
CA ARG A 294 7.27 14.23 6.67
C ARG A 294 7.74 15.59 7.20
N ASN A 295 9.01 15.91 6.96
CA ASN A 295 9.73 17.09 7.44
C ASN A 295 9.96 17.16 8.97
N GLU A 296 9.56 16.14 9.72
CA GLU A 296 9.84 16.08 11.15
C GLU A 296 11.34 15.84 11.40
N CYS A 297 11.86 16.50 12.42
CA CYS A 297 13.27 16.44 12.77
C CYS A 297 13.51 15.28 13.75
N LEU A 298 14.33 14.31 13.35
CA LEU A 298 14.72 13.18 14.20
C LEU A 298 15.76 13.61 15.23
N PHE A 299 16.76 14.39 14.78
CA PHE A 299 17.84 14.95 15.60
C PHE A 299 18.13 16.35 15.11
N SER A 300 18.36 17.27 16.04
CA SER A 300 18.78 18.64 15.73
C SER A 300 20.16 18.91 16.30
N GLU A 301 20.98 19.65 15.55
CA GLU A 301 22.25 20.20 16.05
C GLU A 301 22.06 21.07 17.32
N ASP A 302 20.89 21.70 17.48
CA ASP A 302 20.59 22.67 18.57
C ASP A 302 20.01 22.05 19.84
N SER A 303 19.55 20.79 19.80
CA SER A 303 18.86 20.22 20.94
C SER A 303 19.83 20.03 22.12
N LYS A 304 19.66 20.85 23.16
CA LYS A 304 20.40 20.75 24.44
C LYS A 304 19.98 19.54 25.29
N GLU A 305 18.89 18.87 24.92
CA GLU A 305 18.40 17.66 25.59
C GLU A 305 19.29 16.46 25.23
N GLN A 306 20.21 16.13 26.13
CA GLN A 306 20.96 14.88 26.12
C GLN A 306 19.99 13.73 26.42
N PRO A 307 19.76 12.80 25.45
CA PRO A 307 20.29 11.44 25.68
C PRO A 307 20.75 10.69 24.41
N ALA A 308 20.80 11.29 23.21
CA ALA A 308 21.01 10.54 21.97
C ALA A 308 22.45 10.01 21.73
N ARG A 309 23.41 10.20 22.64
CA ARG A 309 24.83 9.91 22.35
C ARG A 309 25.22 8.43 22.41
N GLU A 310 24.30 7.53 22.75
CA GLU A 310 24.65 6.15 23.12
C GLU A 310 23.69 5.04 22.64
N SER A 311 22.67 5.36 21.83
CA SER A 311 21.74 4.38 21.24
C SER A 311 21.94 4.20 19.73
N LEU A 312 21.78 2.97 19.25
CA LEU A 312 21.84 2.64 17.83
C LEU A 312 20.43 2.76 17.25
N HIS A 313 20.27 3.55 16.22
CA HIS A 313 19.00 3.79 15.56
C HIS A 313 19.04 3.21 14.14
N ILE A 314 17.99 2.49 13.78
CA ILE A 314 17.88 1.78 12.51
C ILE A 314 16.65 2.31 11.79
N LEU A 315 16.82 2.77 10.55
CA LEU A 315 15.71 3.18 9.70
C LEU A 315 14.97 1.93 9.25
N LEU A 316 13.77 1.70 9.78
CA LEU A 316 12.92 0.57 9.38
C LEU A 316 12.27 0.85 8.02
N GLU A 317 11.74 2.06 7.85
CA GLU A 317 11.11 2.53 6.62
C GLU A 317 11.33 4.04 6.47
N GLY A 318 11.24 4.54 5.23
CA GLY A 318 11.30 5.96 4.91
C GLY A 318 12.69 6.45 4.49
N PHE A 319 12.75 7.74 4.16
CA PHE A 319 13.94 8.45 3.69
C PHE A 319 14.23 9.65 4.59
N VAL A 320 15.49 9.82 4.96
CA VAL A 320 15.95 10.95 5.76
C VAL A 320 17.10 11.68 5.09
N LYS A 321 17.13 13.00 5.25
CA LYS A 321 18.32 13.82 4.95
C LYS A 321 19.16 14.01 6.20
N VAL A 322 20.48 13.95 6.04
CA VAL A 322 21.47 14.31 7.06
C VAL A 322 22.18 15.58 6.61
N ALA A 323 22.07 16.66 7.37
CA ALA A 323 22.60 17.97 7.03
C ALA A 323 23.34 18.63 8.20
N ARG A 324 24.25 19.56 7.86
CA ARG A 324 24.87 20.50 8.79
C ARG A 324 24.40 21.90 8.46
N ARG A 325 24.30 22.75 9.47
CA ARG A 325 24.06 24.16 9.23
C ARG A 325 25.33 24.84 8.72
N THR A 326 25.19 25.74 7.76
CA THR A 326 26.28 26.58 7.26
C THR A 326 26.02 28.02 7.63
N ALA A 327 27.07 28.79 7.93
CA ALA A 327 26.96 30.24 7.94
C ALA A 327 26.51 30.69 6.53
N ALA A 328 25.45 31.49 6.45
CA ALA A 328 24.78 31.88 5.21
C ALA A 328 25.77 32.19 4.06
N GLY A 329 25.85 31.28 3.08
CA GLY A 329 26.73 31.40 1.92
C GLY A 329 26.07 32.22 0.80
N THR A 330 26.85 33.08 0.15
CA THR A 330 26.50 34.06 -0.88
C THR A 330 26.12 33.47 -2.25
N GLY A 331 25.25 32.46 -2.27
CA GLY A 331 24.74 31.79 -3.48
C GLY A 331 23.25 32.01 -3.74
N ARG A 332 22.80 31.75 -4.98
CA ARG A 332 21.42 32.02 -5.47
C ARG A 332 20.31 31.16 -4.82
N ASN A 333 20.65 30.11 -4.07
CA ASN A 333 19.69 29.33 -3.27
C ASN A 333 20.07 29.42 -1.79
N LYS A 334 19.35 30.27 -1.04
CA LYS A 334 19.47 30.40 0.41
C LYS A 334 18.83 29.19 1.10
N THR A 335 19.62 28.18 1.41
CA THR A 335 19.31 27.25 2.50
C THR A 335 20.44 27.31 3.50
N ASP A 336 20.13 27.51 4.79
CA ASP A 336 21.11 27.56 5.88
C ASP A 336 21.72 26.19 6.20
N GLU A 337 21.50 25.19 5.34
CA GLU A 337 21.88 23.80 5.53
C GLU A 337 22.71 23.28 4.34
N ARG A 338 23.84 22.66 4.65
CA ARG A 338 24.64 21.81 3.75
C ARG A 338 24.30 20.35 4.01
N ILE A 339 23.71 19.70 3.01
CA ILE A 339 23.42 18.27 3.06
C ILE A 339 24.73 17.48 2.97
N ILE A 340 24.86 16.50 3.86
CA ILE A 340 26.02 15.59 3.97
C ILE A 340 25.68 14.27 3.30
N ALA A 341 24.51 13.71 3.62
CA ALA A 341 24.10 12.40 3.14
C ALA A 341 22.58 12.25 3.11
N TYR A 342 22.13 11.24 2.37
CA TYR A 342 20.78 10.69 2.44
C TYR A 342 20.84 9.26 2.94
N ARG A 343 19.84 8.85 3.72
CA ARG A 343 19.70 7.50 4.24
C ARG A 343 18.29 6.98 3.96
N GLN A 344 18.18 5.68 3.74
CA GLN A 344 16.94 4.99 3.43
C GLN A 344 16.68 3.84 4.40
N GLY A 345 15.50 3.20 4.31
CA GLY A 345 15.19 1.98 5.05
C GLY A 345 16.29 0.92 4.91
N GLY A 346 16.75 0.38 6.04
CA GLY A 346 17.88 -0.54 6.13
C GLY A 346 19.20 0.14 6.55
N ASP A 347 19.31 1.47 6.44
CA ASP A 347 20.44 2.22 7.00
C ASP A 347 20.30 2.41 8.51
N TYR A 348 21.40 2.74 9.17
CA TYR A 348 21.45 2.96 10.62
C TYR A 348 22.34 4.16 10.95
N PHE A 349 22.14 4.73 12.13
CA PHE A 349 22.99 5.77 12.70
C PHE A 349 23.11 5.58 14.23
N ALA A 350 24.27 5.91 14.79
CA ALA A 350 24.53 5.82 16.22
C ALA A 350 24.19 7.14 16.92
N GLY A 351 22.89 7.46 16.97
CA GLY A 351 22.27 8.48 17.81
C GLY A 351 22.79 9.91 17.65
N GLY A 352 22.08 10.77 16.91
CA GLY A 352 22.39 12.21 16.68
C GLY A 352 23.78 12.53 16.09
N LEU A 353 24.64 11.53 16.04
CA LEU A 353 25.98 11.44 15.53
C LEU A 353 25.87 10.39 14.42
N ASP A 354 25.41 10.80 13.25
CA ASP A 354 25.80 10.05 12.06
C ASP A 354 27.34 9.95 12.13
N MET A 355 27.91 8.75 12.03
CA MET A 355 29.31 8.43 12.38
C MET A 355 30.32 9.22 11.52
N LEU A 356 30.47 10.53 11.76
CA LEU A 356 31.34 11.44 11.03
C LEU A 356 32.72 11.56 11.68
N GLY A 357 33.05 10.69 12.65
CA GLY A 357 34.36 10.65 13.30
C GLY A 357 34.75 11.90 14.12
N ASP A 358 34.07 13.02 13.92
CA ASP A 358 34.50 14.36 14.32
C ASP A 358 33.77 14.92 15.55
N ARG A 359 32.87 14.12 16.15
CA ARG A 359 32.07 14.47 17.33
C ARG A 359 31.14 15.69 17.16
N ARG A 360 30.87 16.14 15.93
CA ARG A 360 29.97 17.28 15.66
C ARG A 360 28.56 16.79 15.38
N ALA A 361 27.57 17.46 15.98
CA ALA A 361 26.16 17.12 15.79
C ALA A 361 25.70 17.40 14.35
N VAL A 362 24.74 16.61 13.89
CA VAL A 362 24.08 16.76 12.58
C VAL A 362 22.57 16.90 12.79
N THR A 363 21.92 17.55 11.84
CA THR A 363 20.45 17.58 11.77
C THR A 363 19.99 16.46 10.85
N VAL A 364 19.11 15.60 11.34
CA VAL A 364 18.48 14.53 10.55
C VAL A 364 17.00 14.83 10.44
N THR A 365 16.48 14.92 9.22
CA THR A 365 15.08 15.26 8.95
C THR A 365 14.45 14.23 8.05
N ALA A 366 13.23 13.81 8.41
CA ALA A 366 12.40 12.95 7.59
C ALA A 366 12.00 13.65 6.28
N ILE A 367 12.27 13.04 5.14
CA ILE A 367 11.78 13.48 3.83
C ILE A 367 10.40 12.88 3.55
N THR A 368 10.22 11.63 3.98
CA THR A 368 8.97 10.87 3.92
C THR A 368 8.54 10.51 5.33
N ARG A 369 7.34 9.93 5.50
CA ARG A 369 7.00 9.25 6.75
C ARG A 369 8.07 8.18 7.04
N THR A 370 8.61 8.21 8.25
CA THR A 370 9.81 7.43 8.61
C THR A 370 9.59 6.73 9.94
N SER A 371 9.88 5.44 9.99
CA SER A 371 9.87 4.64 11.22
C SER A 371 11.30 4.26 11.59
N VAL A 372 11.69 4.55 12.84
CA VAL A 372 13.04 4.33 13.36
C VAL A 372 13.00 3.41 14.56
N ALA A 373 13.78 2.35 14.52
CA ALA A 373 14.04 1.44 15.62
C ALA A 373 15.22 1.92 16.45
N GLU A 374 15.00 2.24 17.73
CA GLU A 374 16.03 2.58 18.70
C GLU A 374 16.41 1.35 19.54
N ILE A 375 17.69 0.95 19.45
CA ILE A 375 18.34 -0.04 20.30
C ILE A 375 19.01 0.70 21.46
N PRO A 376 18.54 0.54 22.70
CA PRO A 376 19.13 1.20 23.86
C PRO A 376 20.58 0.76 24.11
N ARG A 377 21.42 1.66 24.63
CA ARG A 377 22.84 1.37 24.96
C ARG A 377 23.02 0.07 25.71
N ARG A 378 22.19 -0.19 26.73
CA ARG A 378 22.27 -1.40 27.55
C ARG A 378 22.20 -2.70 26.72
N VAL A 379 21.34 -2.71 25.71
CA VAL A 379 21.14 -3.87 24.82
C VAL A 379 22.31 -3.99 23.86
N LEU A 380 22.73 -2.85 23.28
CA LEU A 380 23.89 -2.80 22.39
C LEU A 380 25.17 -3.25 23.08
N MET A 381 25.48 -2.73 24.28
CA MET A 381 26.69 -3.09 25.03
C MET A 381 26.69 -4.57 25.46
N SER A 382 25.53 -5.11 25.84
CA SER A 382 25.37 -6.54 26.13
C SER A 382 25.75 -7.40 24.92
N LEU A 383 25.28 -7.00 23.73
CA LEU A 383 25.61 -7.68 22.47
C LEU A 383 27.10 -7.56 22.12
N LEU A 384 27.69 -6.37 22.20
CA LEU A 384 29.11 -6.17 21.89
C LEU A 384 30.04 -6.94 22.84
N THR A 385 29.60 -7.15 24.09
CA THR A 385 30.33 -7.96 25.07
C THR A 385 30.21 -9.46 24.75
N ARG A 386 29.03 -9.91 24.32
CA ARG A 386 28.74 -11.31 24.00
C ARG A 386 29.36 -11.76 22.67
N TYR A 387 29.47 -10.86 21.70
CA TYR A 387 30.00 -11.09 20.35
C TYR A 387 31.17 -10.13 20.05
N PRO A 388 32.40 -10.47 20.50
CA PRO A 388 33.58 -9.62 20.30
C PRO A 388 33.87 -9.27 18.83
N GLU A 389 33.55 -10.15 17.90
CA GLU A 389 33.68 -9.94 16.46
C GLU A 389 32.74 -8.84 15.94
N VAL A 390 31.54 -8.70 16.52
CA VAL A 390 30.64 -7.58 16.21
C VAL A 390 31.22 -6.27 16.73
N ASN A 391 31.80 -6.30 17.93
CA ASN A 391 32.52 -5.14 18.48
C ASN A 391 33.71 -4.72 17.62
N GLN A 392 34.50 -5.67 17.14
CA GLN A 392 35.60 -5.39 16.23
C GLN A 392 35.11 -4.72 14.94
N ARG A 393 34.09 -5.28 14.27
CA ARG A 393 33.51 -4.67 13.06
C ARG A 393 32.94 -3.27 13.32
N PHE A 394 32.34 -3.07 14.50
CA PHE A 394 31.85 -1.75 14.91
C PHE A 394 33.00 -0.74 15.03
N GLN A 395 34.11 -1.13 15.65
CA GLN A 395 35.31 -0.29 15.78
C GLN A 395 36.00 -0.03 14.42
N GLU A 396 36.11 -1.05 13.57
CA GLU A 396 36.69 -0.93 12.23
C GLU A 396 35.86 0.02 11.35
N ARG A 397 34.53 -0.13 11.35
CA ARG A 397 33.64 0.79 10.62
C ARG A 397 33.78 2.22 11.16
N LEU A 398 33.85 2.39 12.47
CA LEU A 398 34.09 3.70 13.10
C LEU A 398 35.44 4.32 12.68
N GLN A 399 36.49 3.51 12.55
CA GLN A 399 37.81 3.97 12.11
C GLN A 399 37.83 4.36 10.63
N LEU A 400 37.28 3.52 9.74
CA LEU A 400 37.16 3.81 8.30
C LEU A 400 36.45 5.15 8.04
N TYR A 401 35.43 5.47 8.84
CA TYR A 401 34.74 6.76 8.74
C TYR A 401 35.57 7.95 9.24
N ARG A 402 36.40 7.78 10.28
CA ARG A 402 37.34 8.82 10.72
C ARG A 402 38.32 9.15 9.60
N ASP A 403 38.88 8.12 8.98
CA ASP A 403 39.90 8.24 7.94
C ASP A 403 39.30 8.87 6.65
N ALA A 404 38.08 8.48 6.26
CA ALA A 404 37.38 9.08 5.11
C ALA A 404 37.04 10.58 5.32
N THR A 405 36.86 10.99 6.57
CA THR A 405 36.54 12.39 6.91
C THR A 405 37.80 13.28 6.90
N GLU A 406 38.97 12.77 7.31
CA GLU A 406 40.25 13.50 7.18
C GLU A 406 40.58 13.81 5.71
N ILE A 407 40.36 12.85 4.81
CA ILE A 407 40.58 13.01 3.36
C ILE A 407 39.61 14.05 2.76
N ALA A 408 38.35 14.04 3.17
CA ALA A 408 37.38 15.04 2.73
C ALA A 408 37.67 16.46 3.26
N TYR A 409 38.35 16.57 4.41
CA TYR A 409 38.80 17.85 4.97
C TYR A 409 40.08 18.39 4.30
N SER A 410 41.02 17.53 3.91
CA SER A 410 42.26 17.97 3.25
C SER A 410 42.03 18.49 1.83
N ALA A 411 41.07 17.94 1.09
CA ALA A 411 40.74 18.37 -0.28
C ALA A 411 40.03 19.74 -0.38
N VAL A 412 39.62 20.34 0.75
CA VAL A 412 38.85 21.60 0.79
C VAL A 412 39.72 22.81 1.22
N PHE A 413 40.96 22.58 1.66
CA PHE A 413 41.84 23.62 2.22
C PHE A 413 43.22 23.73 1.55
N GLU A 414 43.36 23.42 0.26
CA GLU A 414 44.46 24.02 -0.50
C GLU A 414 44.05 25.44 -0.95
N PRO A 415 44.82 26.49 -0.59
CA PRO A 415 44.62 27.80 -1.18
C PRO A 415 44.97 27.69 -2.66
N PHE A 416 43.99 27.87 -3.54
CA PHE A 416 44.20 27.97 -4.97
C PHE A 416 45.23 29.08 -5.29
N ASN A 417 46.47 28.68 -5.62
CA ASN A 417 47.40 29.53 -6.35
C ASN A 417 47.07 29.39 -7.84
N PHE A 418 46.59 30.48 -8.44
CA PHE A 418 46.33 30.59 -9.87
C PHE A 418 47.66 30.66 -10.64
N SER A 419 48.24 29.51 -10.96
CA SER A 419 49.17 29.37 -12.09
C SER A 419 49.41 27.88 -12.35
N ASP A 420 48.55 27.28 -13.17
CA ASP A 420 48.94 26.47 -14.33
C ASP A 420 47.77 25.55 -14.70
N SER A 421 47.33 25.75 -15.94
CA SER A 421 46.25 25.03 -16.60
C SER A 421 46.78 23.71 -17.15
N GLU A 422 46.25 22.58 -16.70
CA GLU A 422 46.09 21.38 -17.52
C GLU A 422 44.81 20.62 -17.14
N GLU A 423 44.17 20.06 -18.17
CA GLU A 423 42.81 19.54 -18.22
C GLU A 423 42.56 18.34 -17.28
N VAL A 424 41.52 18.43 -16.45
CA VAL A 424 40.81 17.26 -15.91
C VAL A 424 39.31 17.47 -16.07
N ASN A 425 38.73 16.79 -17.06
CA ASN A 425 37.29 16.62 -17.21
C ASN A 425 36.72 15.85 -16.01
N SER A 426 36.37 16.58 -14.95
CA SER A 426 35.49 16.10 -13.89
C SER A 426 34.17 16.86 -13.97
N LEU A 427 33.17 16.22 -14.59
CA LEU A 427 31.77 16.64 -14.47
C LEU A 427 31.45 16.75 -12.97
N SER A 428 31.19 17.98 -12.53
CA SER A 428 31.31 18.37 -11.12
C SER A 428 30.39 17.60 -10.18
N ASP A 429 30.97 17.23 -9.04
CA ASP A 429 30.37 16.48 -7.94
C ASP A 429 29.10 17.15 -7.35
N ALA A 430 28.83 18.42 -7.70
CA ALA A 430 27.63 19.18 -7.34
C ALA A 430 26.40 18.83 -8.19
N ALA A 431 26.56 18.59 -9.50
CA ALA A 431 25.44 18.27 -10.40
C ALA A 431 24.87 16.88 -10.12
N THR A 432 25.74 15.92 -9.76
CA THR A 432 25.33 14.56 -9.40
C THR A 432 24.53 14.55 -8.09
N ARG A 433 24.97 15.32 -7.08
CA ARG A 433 24.26 15.47 -5.80
C ARG A 433 22.89 16.15 -5.97
N ALA A 434 22.80 17.14 -6.87
CA ALA A 434 21.53 17.77 -7.22
C ALA A 434 20.56 16.78 -7.91
N GLY A 435 21.06 15.93 -8.80
CA GLY A 435 20.26 14.88 -9.46
C GLY A 435 19.69 13.85 -8.48
N LEU A 436 20.52 13.33 -7.57
CA LEU A 436 20.07 12.38 -6.54
C LEU A 436 19.09 13.01 -5.54
N HIS A 437 19.34 14.27 -5.15
CA HIS A 437 18.39 15.04 -4.35
C HIS A 437 17.02 15.13 -5.05
N SER A 438 17.00 15.39 -6.37
CA SER A 438 15.75 15.48 -7.13
C SER A 438 15.02 14.14 -7.17
N LEU A 439 15.74 13.04 -7.38
CA LEU A 439 15.15 11.69 -7.43
C LEU A 439 14.50 11.26 -6.11
N VAL A 440 15.14 11.60 -4.98
CA VAL A 440 14.63 11.28 -3.63
C VAL A 440 13.50 12.24 -3.23
N ALA A 441 13.66 13.55 -3.47
CA ALA A 441 12.65 14.55 -3.13
C ALA A 441 11.34 14.34 -3.90
N ASP A 442 11.44 13.91 -5.16
CA ASP A 442 10.28 13.63 -6.01
C ASP A 442 9.83 12.17 -5.89
N GLY A 443 10.33 11.39 -4.92
CA GLY A 443 9.86 10.05 -4.55
C GLY A 443 9.99 8.97 -5.63
N VAL A 444 10.95 9.11 -6.56
CA VAL A 444 11.15 8.14 -7.66
C VAL A 444 11.56 6.77 -7.13
N VAL A 445 12.34 6.77 -6.05
CA VAL A 445 12.82 5.58 -5.33
C VAL A 445 11.71 4.77 -4.66
N GLU A 446 10.51 5.33 -4.48
CA GLU A 446 9.35 4.59 -3.93
C GLU A 446 8.61 3.76 -4.99
N GLY A 447 8.91 3.96 -6.28
CA GLY A 447 8.33 3.20 -7.38
C GLY A 447 8.85 1.78 -7.44
N THR A 448 8.01 0.82 -7.84
CA THR A 448 8.49 -0.52 -8.23
C THR A 448 8.77 -0.58 -9.73
N GLU A 449 8.03 0.20 -10.52
CA GLU A 449 8.08 0.20 -11.98
C GLU A 449 8.02 1.65 -12.50
N VAL A 450 9.16 2.24 -12.85
CA VAL A 450 9.26 3.63 -13.32
C VAL A 450 9.46 3.67 -14.83
N LEU A 451 8.68 4.50 -15.53
CA LEU A 451 8.84 4.71 -16.96
C LEU A 451 9.92 5.76 -17.22
N VAL A 452 10.94 5.35 -17.94
CA VAL A 452 12.13 6.14 -18.22
C VAL A 452 12.28 6.30 -19.73
N ILE A 453 12.61 7.51 -20.16
CA ILE A 453 12.87 7.87 -21.56
C ILE A 453 14.29 8.39 -21.67
N ASP A 454 15.13 7.66 -22.41
CA ASP A 454 16.48 8.08 -22.79
C ASP A 454 16.38 9.23 -23.81
N LEU A 455 16.74 10.45 -23.42
CA LEU A 455 16.61 11.64 -24.24
C LEU A 455 17.61 11.67 -25.40
N ASP A 456 18.73 10.93 -25.32
CA ASP A 456 19.70 10.83 -26.41
C ASP A 456 19.16 9.94 -27.55
N LYS A 457 18.30 8.98 -27.22
CA LYS A 457 17.62 8.11 -28.21
C LYS A 457 16.25 8.63 -28.62
N CYS A 458 15.66 9.57 -27.87
CA CYS A 458 14.30 10.02 -28.11
C CYS A 458 14.22 11.01 -29.28
N ILE A 459 13.60 10.57 -30.38
CA ILE A 459 13.34 11.42 -31.56
C ILE A 459 12.05 12.26 -31.45
N HIS A 460 11.42 12.31 -30.28
CA HIS A 460 10.24 13.15 -30.02
C HIS A 460 9.03 12.86 -30.94
N CYS A 461 8.85 11.60 -31.35
CA CYS A 461 7.78 11.16 -32.26
C CYS A 461 6.39 10.99 -31.63
N ASN A 462 6.27 11.11 -30.29
CA ASN A 462 5.04 10.90 -29.50
C ASN A 462 4.41 9.49 -29.51
N GLU A 463 4.98 8.52 -30.25
CA GLU A 463 4.41 7.16 -30.35
C GLU A 463 4.13 6.47 -29.00
N CYS A 464 4.92 6.77 -27.96
CA CYS A 464 4.70 6.20 -26.62
C CYS A 464 3.38 6.65 -25.97
N GLU A 465 2.95 7.89 -26.20
CA GLU A 465 1.66 8.44 -25.74
C GLU A 465 0.53 7.95 -26.64
N ASP A 466 0.70 8.08 -27.96
CA ASP A 466 -0.32 7.72 -28.94
C ASP A 466 -0.68 6.23 -28.89
N ALA A 467 0.31 5.36 -28.66
CA ALA A 467 0.07 3.93 -28.48
C ALA A 467 -0.66 3.62 -27.17
N CYS A 468 -0.42 4.40 -26.12
CA CYS A 468 -1.13 4.26 -24.85
C CYS A 468 -2.60 4.65 -25.03
N GLU A 469 -2.86 5.78 -25.67
CA GLU A 469 -4.22 6.26 -25.97
C GLU A 469 -4.98 5.30 -26.88
N ARG A 470 -4.38 4.88 -28.01
CA ARG A 470 -5.00 3.90 -28.93
C ARG A 470 -5.43 2.62 -28.23
N ARG A 471 -4.70 2.18 -27.21
CA ARG A 471 -5.03 0.96 -26.46
C ARG A 471 -6.11 1.18 -25.41
N HIS A 472 -6.14 2.34 -24.77
CA HIS A 472 -6.91 2.56 -23.55
C HIS A 472 -7.99 3.64 -23.66
N GLY A 473 -8.20 4.22 -24.84
CA GLY A 473 -9.13 5.33 -25.11
C GLY A 473 -8.61 6.70 -24.68
N HIS A 474 -7.78 6.74 -23.64
CA HIS A 474 -7.06 7.93 -23.17
C HIS A 474 -5.61 7.56 -22.85
N SER A 475 -4.66 8.44 -23.16
CA SER A 475 -3.28 8.19 -22.73
C SER A 475 -3.21 8.20 -21.20
N ARG A 476 -2.56 7.17 -20.65
CA ARG A 476 -2.33 7.00 -19.21
C ARG A 476 -0.90 7.38 -18.80
N MET A 477 -0.15 7.97 -19.73
CA MET A 477 1.21 8.45 -19.52
C MET A 477 1.44 9.76 -20.29
N ASN A 478 2.44 10.53 -19.88
CA ASN A 478 2.94 11.70 -20.58
C ASN A 478 4.47 11.63 -20.61
N ARG A 479 5.07 11.80 -21.80
CA ARG A 479 6.52 11.76 -21.98
C ARG A 479 7.24 12.89 -21.27
N LYS A 480 6.53 13.99 -21.00
CA LYS A 480 7.06 15.10 -20.19
C LYS A 480 6.98 14.68 -18.74
N GLY A 481 8.12 14.74 -18.07
CA GLY A 481 8.24 14.53 -16.63
C GLY A 481 9.58 15.07 -16.14
N MET A 482 10.03 14.60 -14.98
CA MET A 482 11.29 15.06 -14.39
C MET A 482 12.46 14.67 -15.30
N VAL A 483 13.38 15.60 -15.53
CA VAL A 483 14.60 15.36 -16.32
C VAL A 483 15.80 15.33 -15.38
N VAL A 484 16.56 14.24 -15.40
CA VAL A 484 17.80 14.07 -14.65
C VAL A 484 18.90 13.69 -15.64
N GLY A 485 19.79 14.64 -15.93
CA GLY A 485 20.82 14.45 -16.96
C GLY A 485 20.19 14.25 -18.35
N ASN A 486 20.53 13.14 -19.00
CA ASN A 486 20.01 12.72 -20.31
C ASN A 486 18.77 11.81 -20.21
N ILE A 487 18.17 11.68 -19.03
CA ILE A 487 17.05 10.78 -18.78
C ILE A 487 15.82 11.57 -18.36
N SER A 488 14.67 11.29 -18.97
CA SER A 488 13.36 11.78 -18.52
C SER A 488 12.57 10.67 -17.84
N ILE A 489 12.18 10.90 -16.60
CA ILE A 489 11.23 10.05 -15.89
C ILE A 489 9.84 10.53 -16.28
N ALA A 490 9.20 9.77 -17.16
CA ALA A 490 7.91 10.11 -17.73
C ALA A 490 6.83 10.14 -16.65
N THR A 491 5.83 10.99 -16.83
CA THR A 491 4.65 11.03 -15.96
C THR A 491 3.79 9.82 -16.29
N ALA A 492 4.06 8.73 -15.59
CA ALA A 492 3.26 7.52 -15.61
C ALA A 492 3.27 6.93 -14.19
N CYS A 493 2.19 6.25 -13.81
CA CYS A 493 2.15 5.59 -12.50
C CYS A 493 3.39 4.72 -12.28
N ARG A 494 3.98 4.89 -11.09
CA ARG A 494 5.23 4.24 -10.66
C ARG A 494 5.03 2.91 -9.95
N GLN A 495 3.76 2.48 -9.83
CA GLN A 495 3.37 1.28 -9.08
C GLN A 495 3.97 1.24 -7.67
N CYS A 496 3.90 2.39 -6.99
CA CYS A 496 4.61 2.65 -5.72
C CYS A 496 4.47 1.50 -4.74
N GLN A 497 5.55 1.19 -4.04
CA GLN A 497 5.54 0.11 -3.07
C GLN A 497 4.45 0.29 -2.01
N ASP A 498 4.35 1.52 -1.48
CA ASP A 498 3.26 2.00 -0.64
C ASP A 498 2.38 3.02 -1.40
N PRO A 499 1.32 2.57 -2.08
CA PRO A 499 0.51 3.46 -2.89
C PRO A 499 -0.54 4.18 -2.02
N VAL A 500 -0.22 5.40 -1.60
CA VAL A 500 -1.15 6.30 -0.87
C VAL A 500 -2.47 6.52 -1.63
N CYS A 501 -2.43 6.42 -2.96
CA CYS A 501 -3.62 6.49 -3.82
C CYS A 501 -4.61 5.34 -3.57
N MET A 502 -4.16 4.20 -3.02
CA MET A 502 -5.02 3.06 -2.67
C MET A 502 -5.78 3.23 -1.36
N LEU A 503 -5.59 4.32 -0.62
CA LEU A 503 -6.44 4.70 0.53
C LEU A 503 -7.86 5.12 0.09
N CYS A 504 -8.37 4.55 -1.01
CA CYS A 504 -9.67 4.82 -1.58
C CYS A 504 -10.75 4.14 -0.74
N SER A 505 -11.56 4.95 -0.06
CA SER A 505 -12.72 4.47 0.70
C SER A 505 -13.69 3.64 -0.14
N ARG A 506 -13.63 3.76 -1.47
CA ARG A 506 -14.50 3.07 -2.45
C ARG A 506 -13.90 1.81 -3.07
N ALA A 507 -12.64 1.48 -2.79
CA ALA A 507 -11.89 0.45 -3.52
C ALA A 507 -11.99 0.62 -5.05
N GLY A 508 -12.14 1.87 -5.52
CA GLY A 508 -12.09 2.23 -6.94
C GLY A 508 -10.69 2.08 -7.54
N ILE A 509 -9.70 1.76 -6.72
CA ILE A 509 -8.33 1.46 -7.08
C ILE A 509 -7.87 0.32 -6.18
N ALA A 510 -7.23 -0.69 -6.77
CA ALA A 510 -6.79 -1.90 -6.09
C ALA A 510 -5.47 -2.39 -6.68
N ARG A 511 -4.85 -3.39 -6.05
CA ARG A 511 -3.62 -4.03 -6.50
C ARG A 511 -3.88 -5.49 -6.85
N MET A 512 -3.37 -5.97 -7.99
CA MET A 512 -3.44 -7.37 -8.40
C MET A 512 -2.39 -8.24 -7.69
N PRO A 513 -2.54 -9.57 -7.71
CA PRO A 513 -1.53 -10.52 -7.22
C PRO A 513 -0.14 -10.39 -7.87
N GLY A 514 -0.02 -9.74 -9.03
CA GLY A 514 1.26 -9.42 -9.69
C GLY A 514 1.89 -8.08 -9.28
N GLY A 515 1.24 -7.31 -8.39
CA GLY A 515 1.72 -6.03 -7.88
C GLY A 515 1.18 -4.79 -8.61
N GLU A 516 0.51 -4.98 -9.74
CA GLU A 516 -0.03 -3.88 -10.54
C GLU A 516 -1.20 -3.21 -9.83
N VAL A 517 -1.09 -1.91 -9.58
CA VAL A 517 -2.19 -1.07 -9.12
C VAL A 517 -3.05 -0.71 -10.33
N TYR A 518 -4.35 -0.92 -10.25
CA TYR A 518 -5.30 -0.67 -11.33
C TYR A 518 -6.58 -0.02 -10.79
N ILE A 519 -7.34 0.61 -11.69
CA ILE A 519 -8.63 1.22 -11.37
C ILE A 519 -9.70 0.15 -11.53
N THR A 520 -10.48 -0.09 -10.48
CA THR A 520 -11.53 -1.10 -10.49
C THR A 520 -12.82 -0.51 -11.05
N GLU A 521 -13.77 -1.38 -11.37
CA GLU A 521 -15.13 -0.99 -11.71
C GLU A 521 -15.84 -0.26 -10.56
N SER A 522 -15.37 -0.36 -9.31
CA SER A 522 -15.96 0.42 -8.20
C SER A 522 -15.59 1.91 -8.23
N CYS A 523 -14.80 2.36 -9.21
CA CYS A 523 -14.40 3.76 -9.35
C CYS A 523 -15.58 4.64 -9.79
N ILE A 524 -15.81 5.69 -9.01
CA ILE A 524 -16.83 6.73 -9.30
C ILE A 524 -16.23 8.06 -9.78
N GLY A 525 -14.91 8.10 -10.01
CA GLY A 525 -14.24 9.30 -10.51
C GLY A 525 -14.19 10.49 -9.54
N CYS A 526 -14.20 10.26 -8.21
CA CYS A 526 -14.24 11.35 -7.21
C CYS A 526 -12.97 12.21 -7.10
N GLY A 527 -11.84 11.81 -7.68
CA GLY A 527 -10.61 12.62 -7.69
C GLY A 527 -9.67 12.43 -6.50
N ILE A 528 -10.11 11.90 -5.35
CA ILE A 528 -9.28 11.81 -4.13
C ILE A 528 -7.96 11.04 -4.37
N CYS A 529 -8.00 9.97 -5.17
CA CYS A 529 -6.79 9.21 -5.51
C CYS A 529 -5.80 10.03 -6.36
N ALA A 530 -6.29 10.93 -7.21
CA ALA A 530 -5.47 11.85 -7.99
C ALA A 530 -4.82 12.92 -7.09
N GLU A 531 -5.59 13.53 -6.19
CA GLU A 531 -5.05 14.48 -5.19
C GLU A 531 -4.01 13.86 -4.26
N ARG A 532 -4.18 12.57 -3.93
CA ARG A 532 -3.24 11.82 -3.08
C ARG A 532 -2.04 11.28 -3.82
N CYS A 533 -2.02 11.31 -5.15
CA CYS A 533 -0.84 10.88 -5.88
C CYS A 533 0.21 12.00 -5.78
N PRO A 534 1.31 11.83 -5.03
CA PRO A 534 2.32 12.88 -4.89
C PRO A 534 3.09 13.16 -6.20
N TYR A 535 2.79 12.40 -7.24
CA TYR A 535 3.48 12.37 -8.52
C TYR A 535 2.57 12.77 -9.69
N ASP A 536 1.32 13.18 -9.40
CA ASP A 536 0.32 13.58 -10.40
C ASP A 536 0.09 12.56 -11.53
N ASN A 537 0.26 11.27 -11.21
CA ASN A 537 0.20 10.17 -12.18
C ASN A 537 -1.20 9.55 -12.36
N ILE A 538 -2.23 10.18 -11.80
CA ILE A 538 -3.63 9.76 -11.92
C ILE A 538 -4.44 10.96 -12.41
N SER A 539 -5.24 10.75 -13.44
CA SER A 539 -6.08 11.79 -14.04
C SER A 539 -7.56 11.39 -13.95
N ILE A 540 -8.45 12.38 -13.90
CA ILE A 540 -9.90 12.15 -13.95
C ILE A 540 -10.40 12.54 -15.34
N VAL A 541 -10.96 11.58 -16.06
CA VAL A 541 -11.57 11.78 -17.39
C VAL A 541 -13.09 11.75 -17.29
N SER A 542 -13.76 12.60 -18.06
CA SER A 542 -15.21 12.52 -18.24
C SER A 542 -15.54 11.50 -19.33
N LEU A 543 -16.62 10.74 -19.14
CA LEU A 543 -17.08 9.71 -20.07
C LEU A 543 -18.22 10.19 -20.98
N ASP A 544 -18.49 11.50 -21.03
CA ASP A 544 -19.66 12.05 -21.72
C ASP A 544 -19.67 11.68 -23.23
N GLU A 545 -20.81 11.16 -23.68
CA GLU A 545 -21.15 10.90 -25.09
C GLU A 545 -21.37 12.22 -25.86
N GLU A 546 -20.33 13.01 -26.07
CA GLU A 546 -20.40 14.20 -26.94
C GLU A 546 -19.17 14.31 -27.86
N ASN A 547 -18.95 13.29 -28.69
CA ASN A 547 -17.97 13.32 -29.78
C ASN A 547 -18.58 13.45 -31.19
N PHE A 548 -19.87 13.79 -31.30
CA PHE A 548 -20.53 14.02 -32.59
C PHE A 548 -21.20 15.40 -32.62
N ASP A 549 -20.90 16.19 -33.65
CA ASP A 549 -21.69 17.36 -34.08
C ASP A 549 -22.81 16.89 -35.04
N ASP A 550 -23.80 17.74 -35.33
CA ASP A 550 -24.99 17.49 -36.18
C ASP A 550 -24.65 17.00 -37.61
N ASN A 551 -23.37 17.00 -38.01
CA ASN A 551 -22.86 16.49 -39.28
C ASN A 551 -21.98 15.22 -39.17
N ASN A 552 -21.92 14.58 -38.00
CA ASN A 552 -21.26 13.28 -37.78
C ASN A 552 -19.73 13.26 -38.07
N GLU A 553 -19.01 14.33 -37.72
CA GLU A 553 -17.53 14.39 -37.70
C GLU A 553 -16.97 14.35 -36.26
N ILE A 554 -15.84 13.65 -36.07
CA ILE A 554 -15.13 13.50 -34.78
C ILE A 554 -14.51 14.86 -34.37
N LYS A 555 -14.86 15.39 -33.19
CA LYS A 555 -14.17 16.55 -32.61
C LYS A 555 -12.71 16.20 -32.33
N SER A 556 -11.76 16.90 -32.96
CA SER A 556 -10.35 16.80 -32.56
C SER A 556 -10.17 17.43 -31.18
N THR A 557 -9.73 16.63 -30.20
CA THR A 557 -9.54 16.96 -28.78
C THR A 557 -8.58 18.14 -28.51
N TRP A 558 -7.90 18.64 -29.54
CA TRP A 558 -6.95 19.76 -29.45
C TRP A 558 -7.59 21.14 -29.24
N GLN A 559 -8.90 21.33 -29.47
CA GLN A 559 -9.57 22.62 -29.22
C GLN A 559 -10.03 22.82 -27.77
N GLN A 560 -10.10 21.77 -26.94
CA GLN A 560 -10.49 21.89 -25.52
C GLN A 560 -9.30 22.16 -24.59
N PHE A 561 -8.06 21.94 -25.05
CA PHE A 561 -6.85 22.18 -24.25
C PHE A 561 -6.29 23.62 -24.32
N SER A 562 -6.75 24.46 -25.27
CA SER A 562 -6.25 25.85 -25.39
C SER A 562 -7.08 26.90 -24.65
N THR A 563 -8.23 26.57 -24.06
CA THR A 563 -9.09 27.55 -23.37
C THR A 563 -8.89 27.61 -21.85
N PHE A 564 -8.12 26.70 -21.25
CA PHE A 564 -7.79 26.77 -19.82
C PHE A 564 -6.41 27.42 -19.52
N PHE A 565 -5.51 27.54 -20.51
CA PHE A 565 -4.19 28.19 -20.35
C PHE A 565 -3.90 29.37 -21.30
N ALA A 566 -4.85 29.82 -22.12
CA ALA A 566 -4.68 31.02 -22.95
C ALA A 566 -5.32 32.28 -22.33
N LYS A 567 -4.82 32.70 -21.16
CA LYS A 567 -4.64 34.14 -20.89
C LYS A 567 -3.22 34.50 -21.30
N GLY A 568 -3.02 34.66 -22.61
CA GLY A 568 -1.75 35.06 -23.23
C GLY A 568 -1.89 35.05 -24.75
N ALA A 569 -1.68 36.20 -25.39
CA ALA A 569 -2.07 36.53 -26.76
C ALA A 569 -1.43 35.69 -27.90
N GLY A 570 -2.16 35.51 -29.02
CA GLY A 570 -1.57 35.55 -30.37
C GLY A 570 -1.87 34.43 -31.38
N LYS A 571 -2.83 34.69 -32.30
CA LYS A 571 -2.89 34.39 -33.76
C LYS A 571 -2.78 32.95 -34.33
N GLU A 572 -3.94 32.50 -34.82
CA GLU A 572 -4.34 31.86 -36.10
C GLU A 572 -3.35 31.23 -37.12
N ARG A 573 -3.94 30.23 -37.83
CA ARG A 573 -3.65 29.57 -39.13
C ARG A 573 -2.84 28.26 -39.00
N GLY A 574 -3.27 27.11 -39.51
CA GLY A 574 -4.38 26.72 -40.37
C GLY A 574 -3.94 25.55 -41.27
N GLN A 575 -4.89 24.67 -41.58
CA GLN A 575 -5.00 23.83 -42.79
C GLN A 575 -4.63 22.32 -42.75
N LYS A 576 -5.72 21.55 -42.88
CA LYS A 576 -6.00 20.46 -43.85
C LYS A 576 -5.57 19.02 -43.54
N LEU A 577 -6.60 18.22 -43.26
CA LEU A 577 -6.69 16.77 -43.46
C LEU A 577 -7.03 16.41 -44.91
N LEU A 578 -6.55 15.26 -45.37
CA LEU A 578 -7.15 14.43 -46.43
C LEU A 578 -6.92 12.93 -46.09
N PRO A 579 -7.74 12.00 -46.63
CA PRO A 579 -8.37 10.97 -45.79
C PRO A 579 -8.17 9.52 -46.26
N MET A 580 -8.63 8.60 -45.40
CA MET A 580 -9.07 7.20 -45.62
C MET A 580 -8.04 6.12 -45.96
N ALA A 581 -7.98 5.09 -45.10
CA ALA A 581 -8.53 3.77 -45.43
C ALA A 581 -8.53 2.87 -44.17
N ALA A 582 -9.71 2.41 -43.78
CA ALA A 582 -9.89 1.36 -42.78
C ALA A 582 -9.84 -0.01 -43.46
N ALA A 583 -9.31 -1.03 -42.76
CA ALA A 583 -9.53 -2.44 -43.07
C ALA A 583 -9.89 -3.19 -41.77
N PRO A 584 -10.86 -4.12 -41.79
CA PRO A 584 -11.46 -4.72 -40.60
C PRO A 584 -10.71 -5.99 -40.14
N GLY A 585 -10.69 -6.23 -38.82
CA GLY A 585 -10.22 -7.47 -38.20
C GLY A 585 -11.25 -8.06 -37.23
N PRO A 586 -11.37 -9.39 -37.10
CA PRO A 586 -12.55 -10.05 -36.55
C PRO A 586 -12.42 -10.42 -35.06
N LEU A 587 -13.48 -10.18 -34.31
CA LEU A 587 -14.16 -11.08 -33.36
C LEU A 587 -14.93 -10.22 -32.35
N ASN A 588 -16.21 -10.03 -32.67
CA ASN A 588 -17.17 -9.32 -31.88
C ASN A 588 -17.58 -10.24 -30.70
N MET A 589 -16.86 -10.17 -29.58
CA MET A 589 -17.38 -10.63 -28.29
C MET A 589 -18.20 -9.48 -27.71
N GLN A 590 -19.51 -9.51 -27.95
CA GLN A 590 -20.44 -8.65 -27.23
C GLN A 590 -20.44 -9.07 -25.76
N GLN A 591 -19.70 -8.34 -24.92
CA GLN A 591 -19.94 -8.34 -23.48
C GLN A 591 -21.35 -7.78 -23.23
N PRO A 592 -22.13 -8.33 -22.29
CA PRO A 592 -23.42 -7.75 -21.92
C PRO A 592 -23.17 -6.32 -21.43
N ALA A 593 -23.90 -5.35 -21.99
CA ALA A 593 -23.81 -3.97 -21.58
C ALA A 593 -24.01 -3.87 -20.06
N ASP A 594 -22.97 -3.42 -19.39
CA ASP A 594 -22.93 -3.27 -17.94
C ASP A 594 -23.86 -2.11 -17.56
N ALA A 595 -24.95 -2.38 -16.84
CA ALA A 595 -25.91 -1.36 -16.40
C ALA A 595 -25.27 -0.28 -15.49
N PHE A 596 -24.01 -0.45 -15.09
CA PHE A 596 -23.18 0.54 -14.41
C PHE A 596 -22.47 1.53 -15.35
N GLY A 597 -22.34 1.22 -16.65
CA GLY A 597 -21.71 2.09 -17.64
C GLY A 597 -22.50 3.38 -17.87
N GLU A 598 -23.83 3.30 -17.89
CA GLU A 598 -24.72 4.44 -18.17
C GLU A 598 -24.77 5.52 -17.06
N MET A 599 -24.25 5.23 -15.84
CA MET A 599 -24.25 6.18 -14.72
C MET A 599 -22.89 6.85 -14.45
N ARG A 600 -21.78 6.39 -15.05
CA ARG A 600 -20.45 6.95 -14.75
C ARG A 600 -20.15 8.15 -15.63
N LYS A 601 -20.28 9.36 -15.09
CA LYS A 601 -19.86 10.60 -15.79
C LYS A 601 -18.34 10.81 -15.80
N LYS A 602 -17.62 10.23 -14.83
CA LYS A 602 -16.17 10.42 -14.66
C LYS A 602 -15.48 9.13 -14.20
N LEU A 603 -14.22 8.95 -14.60
CA LEU A 603 -13.39 7.83 -14.23
C LEU A 603 -11.95 8.27 -13.93
N ALA A 604 -11.32 7.68 -12.92
CA ALA A 604 -9.89 7.82 -12.74
C ALA A 604 -9.14 6.95 -13.76
N ILE A 605 -8.11 7.51 -14.40
CA ILE A 605 -7.20 6.79 -15.28
C ILE A 605 -5.78 6.93 -14.78
N LYS A 606 -5.00 5.85 -14.90
CA LYS A 606 -3.59 5.78 -14.53
C LYS A 606 -2.94 4.62 -15.25
N CYS A 607 -1.63 4.68 -15.50
CA CYS A 607 -0.92 3.56 -16.13
C CYS A 607 -0.95 2.31 -15.23
N ASP A 608 -1.59 1.24 -15.64
CA ASP A 608 -1.71 -0.06 -14.98
C ASP A 608 -0.79 -1.12 -15.61
N LEU A 609 0.31 -0.68 -16.21
CA LEU A 609 1.26 -1.52 -16.96
C LEU A 609 0.61 -2.30 -18.12
N CYS A 610 -0.49 -1.80 -18.69
CA CYS A 610 -1.29 -2.52 -19.67
C CYS A 610 -1.80 -3.87 -19.14
N ALA A 611 -2.29 -3.89 -17.88
CA ALA A 611 -2.94 -5.05 -17.28
C ALA A 611 -3.93 -5.73 -18.25
N GLY A 612 -3.83 -7.06 -18.36
CA GLY A 612 -4.60 -7.87 -19.31
C GLY A 612 -3.96 -8.03 -20.70
N TYR A 613 -2.82 -7.40 -20.96
CA TYR A 613 -2.04 -7.56 -22.20
C TYR A 613 -0.66 -8.14 -21.90
N ASN A 614 -0.08 -8.85 -22.87
CA ASN A 614 1.26 -9.46 -22.74
C ASN A 614 2.41 -8.46 -23.00
N ASN A 615 2.11 -7.18 -23.22
CA ASN A 615 3.07 -6.15 -23.60
C ASN A 615 2.65 -4.77 -23.10
N GLN A 616 3.62 -3.87 -22.97
CA GLN A 616 3.37 -2.47 -22.64
C GLN A 616 3.39 -1.61 -23.91
N ALA A 617 2.26 -0.95 -24.21
CA ALA A 617 2.06 -0.21 -25.45
C ALA A 617 3.14 0.87 -25.67
N CYS A 618 3.42 1.66 -24.63
CA CYS A 618 4.33 2.81 -24.71
C CYS A 618 5.80 2.39 -24.94
N VAL A 619 6.21 1.26 -24.38
CA VAL A 619 7.57 0.71 -24.53
C VAL A 619 7.72 0.10 -25.93
N GLN A 620 6.78 -0.75 -26.34
CA GLN A 620 6.87 -1.47 -27.61
C GLN A 620 6.72 -0.54 -28.82
N ALA A 621 5.92 0.51 -28.72
CA ALA A 621 5.72 1.46 -29.81
C ALA A 621 6.93 2.38 -30.02
N CYS A 622 7.90 2.42 -29.10
CA CYS A 622 9.05 3.30 -29.23
C CYS A 622 10.00 2.81 -30.35
N PRO A 623 10.12 3.54 -31.48
CA PRO A 623 10.88 3.06 -32.64
C PRO A 623 12.40 3.01 -32.40
N THR A 624 12.89 3.79 -31.42
CA THR A 624 14.31 3.86 -31.06
C THR A 624 14.66 3.08 -29.80
N GLY A 625 13.66 2.47 -29.14
CA GLY A 625 13.84 1.82 -27.84
C GLY A 625 14.22 2.79 -26.71
N ALA A 626 13.92 4.09 -26.85
CA ALA A 626 14.20 5.11 -25.84
C ALA A 626 13.33 4.96 -24.58
N ALA A 627 12.09 4.49 -24.71
CA ALA A 627 11.16 4.31 -23.59
C ALA A 627 11.28 2.91 -23.00
N ILE A 628 11.66 2.82 -21.71
CA ILE A 628 11.84 1.57 -20.97
C ILE A 628 11.22 1.65 -19.58
N ARG A 629 10.79 0.52 -19.03
CA ARG A 629 10.43 0.39 -17.61
C ARG A 629 11.60 -0.18 -16.83
N VAL A 630 11.83 0.38 -15.65
CA VAL A 630 12.94 -0.03 -14.79
C VAL A 630 12.50 -0.03 -13.33
N ASN A 631 13.08 -0.95 -12.55
CA ASN A 631 13.09 -0.81 -11.09
C ASN A 631 14.07 0.33 -10.74
N PRO A 632 13.62 1.38 -10.03
CA PRO A 632 14.45 2.56 -9.77
C PRO A 632 15.65 2.24 -8.87
N VAL A 633 15.52 1.28 -7.94
CA VAL A 633 16.62 0.91 -7.03
C VAL A 633 17.73 0.20 -7.81
N ASP A 634 17.37 -0.73 -8.69
CA ASP A 634 18.35 -1.47 -9.50
C ASP A 634 18.99 -0.58 -10.58
N PHE A 635 18.21 0.33 -11.15
CA PHE A 635 18.62 1.14 -12.29
C PHE A 635 19.45 2.37 -11.89
N PHE A 636 19.04 3.09 -10.84
CA PHE A 636 19.80 4.24 -10.34
C PHE A 636 20.87 3.84 -9.32
N GLY A 637 20.78 2.63 -8.76
CA GLY A 637 21.70 2.07 -7.77
C GLY A 637 21.36 2.47 -6.33
N SER A 638 21.79 1.67 -5.35
CA SER A 638 21.83 2.12 -3.96
C SER A 638 22.92 3.20 -3.80
N THR A 639 22.73 4.14 -2.87
CA THR A 639 23.72 5.19 -2.58
C THR A 639 25.13 4.61 -2.33
N GLU A 640 25.23 3.43 -1.72
CA GLU A 640 26.51 2.72 -1.49
C GLU A 640 27.17 2.17 -2.77
N GLU A 641 26.40 1.77 -3.78
CA GLU A 641 26.93 1.15 -5.00
C GLU A 641 27.44 2.19 -6.01
N ILE A 642 26.76 3.34 -6.08
CA ILE A 642 27.25 4.54 -6.79
C ILE A 642 28.59 5.01 -6.20
N LEU A 643 28.73 4.93 -4.87
CA LEU A 643 29.97 5.28 -4.17
C LEU A 643 31.06 4.21 -4.33
N ARG A 644 30.73 2.91 -4.30
CA ARG A 644 31.69 1.81 -4.50
C ARG A 644 32.28 1.75 -5.90
N ARG A 645 31.48 2.02 -6.96
CA ARG A 645 31.98 2.07 -8.34
C ARG A 645 33.03 3.15 -8.59
N ARG A 646 33.13 4.14 -7.69
CA ARG A 646 34.11 5.23 -7.74
C ARG A 646 35.36 5.00 -6.89
N ALA A 647 35.38 3.96 -6.06
CA ALA A 647 36.55 3.58 -5.25
C ALA A 647 37.45 2.53 -5.94
N ARG A 648 37.21 2.23 -7.22
CA ARG A 648 38.04 1.37 -8.06
C ARG A 648 38.68 2.15 -9.18
#